data_AF-A0A8J5N273-F1
#
_entry.id   AF-A0A8J5N273-F1
#
_cell.length_a   1.000
_cell.length_b   1.000
_cell.length_c   1.000
_cell.angle_alpha   90.00
_cell.angle_beta   90.00
_cell.angle_gamma   90.00
#
_symmetry.space_group_name_H-M   'P 1'
#
loop_
_entity.id
_entity.type
_entity.pdbx_description
1 polymer ?
#
loop_
_entity_poly.entity_id
_entity_poly.type
_entity_poly.pdbx_seq_one_letter_code
_entity_poly.pdbx_strand_id
1 'polypeptide(L)'
;MSMPWILTDHILRSKDASMMECVLYPLDLYNDSAYYALTNFRKQFLYDEIEAEVNLCFDQFVFKLSEQVFAYYKHLAGSILLDKRFRSECSQHNMRIHYPPANRKKATDQLYRLVEKSVHETESSISSEGDDKDHDVEDELFQALYETPRRNEKDSDLFKYETLLKQRHVQLLGRSIDLNKLICQRINASMHKSLEVAISRFEGADITSVVELEGLIEVNKLTHKLLCQLLVLDDFDAQLREANHNVLAPYGRTTLHVFWELNYDFLPNYCYNAATGRFVKAAVTTFAQAVQRDKPPNVAPYMVWGSKALNVAYTTIYSQYSGFLGPPHLRSIVRVLGYQGIAVVMQELLEIIHSLIQGNILQFTKTLLQAMPKQCKLPRYDYGSPGVLGYYHAQLNDIVQYPDARADLFHHFRELGNALLFCLLIEQSLTLEEVCDLLQAAPFQNILPRPFCKEGEKPETKQKRLEAKYAPLQIVANIERLGTAKQAMIAREGDLLTRERLCCGLSIFEVILTRIQAFLEDPIWHGSPPANGVMNVDECTEFHRLWSALQFVMCIPVGTNNFTVEQLFGEGLNWAGCCMIVLLSQQRRFEALDFCYHILRVQKVDGKDEPIKGIQLKRMCDRIRRFQVLNSQIFAVLNKYLKTSDPDNLPVEHVRCFQPPIHQSLANQTYQRPDHLR
;
A
#
# COMPACT_ATOMS: atom_id res chain seq x y z
N MET A 1 -38.93 40.65 -16.34
CA MET A 1 -37.51 40.31 -16.12
C MET A 1 -37.00 41.21 -15.00
N SER A 2 -36.31 40.66 -14.00
CA SER A 2 -35.91 41.41 -12.80
C SER A 2 -34.49 41.96 -12.92
N MET A 3 -34.34 43.28 -12.80
CA MET A 3 -33.04 43.96 -12.89
C MET A 3 -32.07 43.59 -11.75
N PRO A 4 -32.49 43.58 -10.46
CA PRO A 4 -31.61 43.13 -9.36
C PRO A 4 -30.99 41.74 -9.60
N TRP A 5 -31.81 40.78 -10.06
CA TRP A 5 -31.31 39.45 -10.36
C TRP A 5 -30.42 39.40 -11.60
N ILE A 6 -30.75 40.12 -12.68
CA ILE A 6 -29.92 40.16 -13.90
C ILE A 6 -28.48 40.62 -13.58
N LEU A 7 -28.34 41.66 -12.76
CA LEU A 7 -27.03 42.19 -12.36
C LEU A 7 -26.28 41.20 -11.46
N THR A 8 -26.96 40.62 -10.46
CA THR A 8 -26.38 39.62 -9.55
C THR A 8 -25.90 38.37 -10.32
N ASP A 9 -26.78 37.81 -11.16
CA ASP A 9 -26.50 36.62 -11.96
C ASP A 9 -25.40 36.87 -12.98
N HIS A 10 -25.28 38.09 -13.53
CA HIS A 10 -24.18 38.46 -14.41
C HIS A 10 -22.81 38.37 -13.72
N ILE A 11 -22.69 38.86 -12.48
CA ILE A 11 -21.45 38.76 -11.68
C ILE A 11 -21.14 37.29 -11.39
N LEU A 12 -22.14 36.50 -11.00
CA LEU A 12 -21.96 35.07 -10.75
C LEU A 12 -21.56 34.30 -12.01
N ARG A 13 -22.13 34.61 -13.17
CA ARG A 13 -21.82 33.90 -14.43
C ARG A 13 -20.45 34.29 -15.01
N SER A 14 -20.12 35.58 -14.97
CA SER A 14 -18.83 36.08 -15.46
C SER A 14 -17.68 35.58 -14.59
N LYS A 15 -17.94 35.31 -13.31
CA LYS A 15 -16.92 34.94 -12.31
C LYS A 15 -15.79 35.97 -12.26
N ASP A 16 -16.08 37.23 -12.59
CA ASP A 16 -15.08 38.26 -12.61
C ASP A 16 -14.61 38.57 -11.18
N ALA A 17 -13.30 38.46 -10.98
CA ALA A 17 -12.65 38.69 -9.70
C ALA A 17 -12.86 40.13 -9.21
N SER A 18 -12.81 41.12 -10.11
CA SER A 18 -13.02 42.52 -9.73
C SER A 18 -14.44 42.84 -9.29
N MET A 19 -15.43 42.05 -9.71
CA MET A 19 -16.85 42.28 -9.43
C MET A 19 -17.39 41.42 -8.29
N MET A 20 -16.66 40.38 -7.89
CA MET A 20 -17.13 39.41 -6.89
C MET A 20 -17.34 40.05 -5.52
N GLU A 21 -16.51 41.01 -5.13
CA GLU A 21 -16.68 41.77 -3.88
C GLU A 21 -17.93 42.65 -3.90
N CYS A 22 -18.45 42.98 -5.08
CA CYS A 22 -19.60 43.84 -5.26
C CYS A 22 -20.93 43.08 -5.40
N VAL A 23 -20.92 41.74 -5.40
CA VAL A 23 -22.12 40.94 -5.74
C VAL A 23 -23.30 41.14 -4.78
N LEU A 24 -23.05 41.62 -3.55
CA LEU A 24 -24.11 41.91 -2.58
C LEU A 24 -24.81 43.25 -2.82
N TYR A 25 -24.18 44.22 -3.51
CA TYR A 25 -24.82 45.52 -3.77
C TYR A 25 -26.01 45.42 -4.71
N PRO A 26 -25.97 44.66 -5.82
CA PRO A 26 -27.17 44.44 -6.64
C PRO A 26 -28.29 43.70 -5.91
N LEU A 27 -27.97 42.84 -4.93
CA LEU A 27 -28.97 42.18 -4.09
C LEU A 27 -29.64 43.16 -3.13
N ASP A 28 -28.95 44.21 -2.69
CA ASP A 28 -29.47 45.24 -1.80
C ASP A 28 -30.59 46.07 -2.47
N LEU A 29 -30.66 46.10 -3.80
CA LEU A 29 -31.76 46.76 -4.55
C LEU A 29 -33.14 46.19 -4.22
N TYR A 30 -33.20 44.94 -3.72
CA TYR A 30 -34.44 44.37 -3.19
C TYR A 30 -34.89 45.04 -1.89
N ASN A 31 -33.97 45.48 -1.04
CA ASN A 31 -34.30 46.25 0.17
C ASN A 31 -34.94 47.60 -0.21
N ASP A 32 -34.36 48.31 -1.19
CA ASP A 32 -34.91 49.57 -1.69
C ASP A 32 -36.33 49.38 -2.24
N SER A 33 -36.50 48.35 -3.07
CA SER A 33 -37.79 48.02 -3.70
C SER A 33 -38.85 47.67 -2.65
N ALA A 34 -38.49 46.86 -1.65
CA ALA A 34 -39.38 46.45 -0.57
C ALA A 34 -39.75 47.64 0.34
N TYR A 35 -38.77 48.46 0.71
CA TYR A 35 -39.00 49.67 1.49
C TYR A 35 -39.97 50.61 0.76
N TYR A 36 -39.76 50.82 -0.55
CA TYR A 36 -40.63 51.67 -1.37
C TYR A 36 -42.04 51.08 -1.51
N ALA A 37 -42.17 49.77 -1.71
CA ALA A 37 -43.45 49.08 -1.79
C ALA A 37 -44.29 49.25 -0.51
N LEU A 38 -43.64 49.16 0.65
CA LEU A 38 -44.30 49.27 1.95
C LEU A 38 -44.60 50.73 2.36
N THR A 39 -43.67 51.65 2.16
CA THR A 39 -43.78 53.03 2.69
C THR A 39 -44.44 54.01 1.73
N ASN A 40 -44.10 53.91 0.43
CA ASN A 40 -44.54 54.85 -0.59
C ASN A 40 -45.76 54.33 -1.36
N PHE A 41 -45.69 53.12 -1.92
CA PHE A 41 -46.84 52.53 -2.62
C PHE A 41 -47.91 52.00 -1.67
N ARG A 42 -47.51 51.56 -0.47
CA ARG A 42 -48.39 50.97 0.56
C ARG A 42 -49.23 49.82 0.00
N LYS A 43 -48.60 48.94 -0.80
CA LYS A 43 -49.24 47.78 -1.43
C LYS A 43 -48.59 46.50 -0.93
N GLN A 44 -49.37 45.67 -0.25
CA GLN A 44 -48.90 44.39 0.28
C GLN A 44 -48.50 43.42 -0.83
N PHE A 45 -49.33 43.26 -1.87
CA PHE A 45 -49.04 42.32 -2.96
C PHE A 45 -47.71 42.60 -3.68
N LEU A 46 -47.27 43.87 -3.76
CA LEU A 46 -45.96 44.22 -4.33
C LEU A 46 -44.81 43.74 -3.45
N TYR A 47 -44.96 43.85 -2.12
CA TYR A 47 -43.98 43.31 -1.19
C TYR A 47 -43.97 41.76 -1.24
N ASP A 48 -45.14 41.13 -1.31
CA ASP A 48 -45.26 39.66 -1.40
C ASP A 48 -44.54 39.12 -2.67
N GLU A 49 -44.68 39.81 -3.81
CA GLU A 49 -43.94 39.48 -5.05
C GLU A 49 -42.42 39.67 -4.90
N ILE A 50 -41.97 40.77 -4.29
CA ILE A 50 -40.54 41.03 -4.03
C ILE A 50 -39.96 39.97 -3.11
N GLU A 51 -40.66 39.63 -2.03
CA GLU A 51 -40.24 38.61 -1.07
C GLU A 51 -40.13 37.22 -1.72
N ALA A 52 -41.13 36.84 -2.52
CA ALA A 52 -41.11 35.58 -3.26
C ALA A 52 -39.93 35.53 -4.25
N GLU A 53 -39.64 36.64 -4.94
CA GLU A 53 -38.52 36.71 -5.87
C GLU A 53 -37.16 36.63 -5.16
N VAL A 54 -37.00 37.35 -4.04
CA VAL A 54 -35.78 37.30 -3.21
C VAL A 54 -35.52 35.88 -2.71
N ASN A 55 -36.54 35.16 -2.23
CA ASN A 55 -36.36 33.80 -1.74
C ASN A 55 -35.77 32.89 -2.84
N LEU A 56 -36.32 32.94 -4.06
CA LEU A 56 -35.81 32.16 -5.19
C LEU A 56 -34.40 32.59 -5.61
N CYS A 57 -34.17 33.89 -5.73
CA CYS A 57 -32.89 34.43 -6.20
C CYS A 57 -31.77 34.21 -5.18
N PHE A 58 -32.07 34.34 -3.89
CA PHE A 58 -31.10 34.13 -2.82
C PHE A 58 -30.70 32.65 -2.72
N ASP A 59 -31.65 31.71 -2.86
CA ASP A 59 -31.33 30.29 -2.91
C ASP A 59 -30.39 29.95 -4.09
N GLN A 60 -30.67 30.52 -5.26
CA GLN A 60 -29.80 30.37 -6.44
C GLN A 60 -28.44 31.04 -6.26
N PHE A 61 -28.39 32.21 -5.60
CA PHE A 61 -27.16 32.92 -5.28
C PHE A 61 -26.26 32.05 -4.39
N VAL A 62 -26.78 31.54 -3.27
CA VAL A 62 -26.02 30.69 -2.35
C VAL A 62 -25.56 29.41 -3.06
N PHE A 63 -26.43 28.77 -3.85
CA PHE A 63 -26.05 27.57 -4.63
C PHE A 63 -24.86 27.83 -5.57
N LYS A 64 -24.98 28.84 -6.44
CA LYS A 64 -23.95 29.17 -7.44
C LYS A 64 -22.65 29.63 -6.78
N LEU A 65 -22.73 30.44 -5.73
CA LEU A 65 -21.57 30.94 -5.01
C LEU A 65 -20.82 29.79 -4.32
N SER A 66 -21.51 28.90 -3.60
CA SER A 66 -20.88 27.75 -2.93
C SER A 66 -20.18 26.81 -3.91
N GLU A 67 -20.81 26.51 -5.06
CA GLU A 67 -20.19 25.67 -6.10
C GLU A 67 -18.91 26.32 -6.65
N GLN A 68 -18.93 27.62 -6.92
CA GLN A 68 -17.78 28.35 -7.44
C GLN A 68 -16.63 28.46 -6.43
N VAL A 69 -16.97 28.66 -5.16
CA VAL A 69 -16.01 28.67 -4.05
C VAL A 69 -15.33 27.31 -3.96
N PHE A 70 -16.10 26.22 -3.87
CA PHE A 70 -15.57 24.87 -3.79
C PHE A 70 -14.70 24.54 -5.00
N ALA A 71 -15.17 24.83 -6.21
CA ALA A 71 -14.42 24.57 -7.44
C ALA A 71 -13.11 25.36 -7.52
N TYR A 72 -13.08 26.60 -7.05
CA TYR A 72 -11.87 27.42 -6.99
C TYR A 72 -10.83 26.80 -6.05
N TYR A 73 -11.21 26.47 -4.81
CA TYR A 73 -10.26 25.92 -3.84
C TYR A 73 -9.81 24.49 -4.21
N LYS A 74 -10.67 23.70 -4.85
CA LYS A 74 -10.26 22.40 -5.39
C LYS A 74 -9.25 22.55 -6.52
N HIS A 75 -9.50 23.44 -7.49
CA HIS A 75 -8.54 23.73 -8.56
C HIS A 75 -7.23 24.29 -8.00
N LEU A 76 -7.29 25.12 -6.96
CA LEU A 76 -6.09 25.63 -6.29
C LEU A 76 -5.29 24.49 -5.65
N ALA A 77 -5.93 23.62 -4.86
CA ALA A 77 -5.28 22.48 -4.22
C ALA A 77 -4.62 21.54 -5.25
N GLY A 78 -5.36 21.14 -6.29
CA GLY A 78 -4.82 20.31 -7.37
C GLY A 78 -3.73 21.00 -8.20
N SER A 79 -3.68 22.34 -8.21
CA SER A 79 -2.59 23.07 -8.87
C SER A 79 -1.34 23.16 -8.00
N ILE A 80 -1.50 23.26 -6.67
CA ILE A 80 -0.42 23.31 -5.68
C ILE A 80 0.31 21.96 -5.64
N LEU A 81 -0.43 20.86 -5.60
CA LEU A 81 0.12 19.50 -5.50
C LEU A 81 0.57 18.92 -6.86
N LEU A 82 0.41 19.65 -7.97
CA LEU A 82 0.90 19.17 -9.26
C LEU A 82 2.42 19.34 -9.31
N ASP A 83 3.12 18.26 -9.68
CA ASP A 83 4.58 18.26 -9.78
C ASP A 83 5.12 19.44 -10.60
N LYS A 84 6.07 20.17 -9.99
CA LYS A 84 6.64 21.39 -10.56
C LYS A 84 7.42 21.09 -11.83
N ARG A 85 8.13 19.96 -11.87
CA ARG A 85 8.92 19.55 -13.05
C ARG A 85 8.01 19.18 -14.22
N PHE A 86 6.97 18.39 -14.00
CA PHE A 86 5.95 18.06 -14.98
C PHE A 86 5.31 19.32 -15.56
N ARG A 87 4.97 20.30 -14.71
CA ARG A 87 4.42 21.59 -15.14
C ARG A 87 5.41 22.38 -16.02
N SER A 88 6.69 22.36 -15.67
CA SER A 88 7.76 23.00 -16.46
C SER A 88 7.91 22.35 -17.83
N GLU A 89 8.00 21.01 -17.89
CA GLU A 89 8.09 20.24 -19.13
C GLU A 89 6.88 20.46 -20.03
N CYS A 90 5.66 20.42 -19.48
CA CYS A 90 4.44 20.75 -20.23
C CYS A 90 4.49 22.16 -20.84
N SER A 91 5.01 23.13 -20.08
CA SER A 91 5.13 24.53 -20.55
C SER A 91 6.12 24.66 -21.71
N GLN A 92 7.20 23.88 -21.72
CA GLN A 92 8.16 23.83 -22.84
C GLN A 92 7.49 23.29 -24.12
N HIS A 93 6.52 22.40 -23.98
CA HIS A 93 5.71 21.87 -25.09
C HIS A 93 4.45 22.69 -25.41
N ASN A 94 4.39 23.96 -24.99
CA ASN A 94 3.24 24.86 -25.17
C ASN A 94 1.92 24.37 -24.53
N MET A 95 1.98 23.42 -23.59
CA MET A 95 0.82 22.95 -22.81
C MET A 95 0.82 23.65 -21.44
N ARG A 96 0.21 24.84 -21.37
CA ARG A 96 0.13 25.59 -20.11
C ARG A 96 -1.02 25.11 -19.24
N ILE A 97 -0.69 24.52 -18.10
CA ILE A 97 -1.65 24.22 -17.03
C ILE A 97 -1.73 25.48 -16.16
N HIS A 98 -2.90 26.10 -16.08
CA HIS A 98 -3.07 27.36 -15.33
C HIS A 98 -3.54 27.13 -13.90
N TYR A 99 -3.02 27.94 -12.99
CA TYR A 99 -3.63 28.14 -11.67
C TYR A 99 -4.98 28.85 -11.83
N PRO A 100 -5.93 28.68 -10.88
CA PRO A 100 -7.14 29.47 -10.89
C PRO A 100 -6.81 30.97 -10.71
N PRO A 101 -7.53 31.88 -11.39
CA PRO A 101 -7.25 33.31 -11.33
C PRO A 101 -7.57 33.91 -9.95
N ALA A 102 -6.57 34.54 -9.32
CA ALA A 102 -6.69 35.29 -8.06
C ALA A 102 -7.10 36.75 -8.29
N ASN A 103 -7.50 37.47 -7.23
CA ASN A 103 -7.98 38.86 -7.32
C ASN A 103 -6.88 39.84 -7.80
N ARG A 104 -5.59 39.58 -7.56
CA ARG A 104 -4.46 40.36 -8.14
C ARG A 104 -3.21 39.50 -8.40
N LYS A 105 -2.53 39.75 -9.54
CA LYS A 105 -1.35 39.02 -10.08
C LYS A 105 -0.09 38.93 -9.19
N LYS A 106 -0.04 39.57 -8.01
CA LYS A 106 1.17 39.65 -7.15
C LYS A 106 1.24 38.59 -6.04
N ALA A 107 0.15 37.87 -5.75
CA ALA A 107 0.05 36.95 -4.61
C ALA A 107 0.72 35.58 -4.82
N THR A 108 1.04 35.20 -6.07
CA THR A 108 1.58 33.87 -6.39
C THR A 108 2.98 33.64 -5.80
N ASP A 109 3.85 34.65 -5.76
CA ASP A 109 5.24 34.52 -5.27
C ASP A 109 5.37 34.36 -3.75
N GLN A 110 4.41 34.87 -2.98
CA GLN A 110 4.39 34.78 -1.51
C GLN A 110 3.87 33.41 -1.04
N LEU A 111 2.96 32.81 -1.81
CA LEU A 111 2.37 31.49 -1.57
C LEU A 111 3.42 30.37 -1.73
N TYR A 112 4.38 30.54 -2.65
CA TYR A 112 5.54 29.65 -2.77
C TYR A 112 6.30 29.52 -1.44
N ARG A 113 6.49 30.62 -0.69
CA ARG A 113 7.24 30.61 0.59
C ARG A 113 6.47 30.00 1.77
N LEU A 114 5.15 30.13 1.79
CA LEU A 114 4.29 29.54 2.83
C LEU A 114 4.08 28.03 2.61
N VAL A 115 3.94 27.61 1.35
CA VAL A 115 3.84 26.19 0.98
C VAL A 115 5.20 25.50 1.09
N GLU A 116 6.31 26.16 0.74
CA GLU A 116 7.67 25.66 1.02
C GLU A 116 7.85 25.38 2.51
N LYS A 117 7.31 26.24 3.40
CA LYS A 117 7.35 26.01 4.85
C LYS A 117 6.55 24.78 5.30
N SER A 118 5.44 24.44 4.63
CA SER A 118 4.62 23.26 4.96
C SER A 118 5.04 21.97 4.23
N VAL A 119 5.73 22.08 3.10
CA VAL A 119 6.18 20.95 2.26
C VAL A 119 7.62 20.55 2.58
N HIS A 120 8.49 21.47 3.03
CA HIS A 120 9.80 21.09 3.59
C HIS A 120 9.71 20.31 4.90
N GLU A 121 8.59 20.37 5.61
CA GLU A 121 8.30 19.50 6.77
C GLU A 121 8.01 18.05 6.34
N THR A 122 7.81 17.78 5.04
CA THR A 122 7.50 16.43 4.50
C THR A 122 8.60 15.83 3.60
N GLU A 123 9.57 16.62 3.12
CA GLU A 123 10.56 16.14 2.13
C GLU A 123 12.05 16.31 2.51
N SER A 124 12.40 16.84 3.69
CA SER A 124 13.82 17.02 4.06
C SER A 124 14.41 15.84 4.84
N SER A 125 14.58 14.70 4.17
CA SER A 125 15.65 13.76 4.54
C SER A 125 16.08 12.92 3.34
N ILE A 126 17.16 13.35 2.65
CA ILE A 126 18.20 12.52 2.01
C ILE A 126 19.32 13.42 1.40
N SER A 127 20.57 13.01 1.66
CA SER A 127 21.87 13.36 1.02
C SER A 127 22.73 14.53 1.55
N SER A 128 23.52 14.18 2.58
CA SER A 128 25.01 14.15 2.65
C SER A 128 25.90 15.31 2.18
N GLU A 129 26.67 15.80 3.17
CA GLU A 129 28.13 16.00 3.25
C GLU A 129 28.88 16.93 2.27
N GLY A 130 29.57 17.91 2.87
CA GLY A 130 31.00 18.19 2.64
C GLY A 130 31.35 19.46 1.87
N ASP A 131 31.57 20.59 2.56
CA ASP A 131 32.93 21.18 2.69
C ASP A 131 32.91 22.50 3.48
N ASP A 132 33.92 22.61 4.36
CA ASP A 132 34.22 23.75 5.23
C ASP A 132 34.48 25.04 4.44
N LYS A 133 33.60 26.03 4.62
CA LYS A 133 33.85 27.48 4.71
C LYS A 133 32.51 28.20 4.59
N ASP A 134 31.98 28.69 5.70
CA ASP A 134 31.15 29.92 5.78
C ASP A 134 30.61 30.06 7.21
N HIS A 135 31.49 30.41 8.14
CA HIS A 135 31.12 30.62 9.54
C HIS A 135 30.38 31.95 9.78
N ASP A 136 30.17 32.76 8.74
CA ASP A 136 29.46 34.05 8.80
C ASP A 136 28.05 34.01 8.18
N VAL A 137 27.64 32.88 7.56
CA VAL A 137 26.32 32.73 6.91
C VAL A 137 25.27 32.13 7.86
N GLU A 138 25.69 31.35 8.87
CA GLU A 138 24.79 30.75 9.84
C GLU A 138 24.10 31.76 10.76
N ASP A 139 24.78 32.87 11.14
CA ASP A 139 24.19 33.90 12.00
C ASP A 139 23.15 34.77 11.26
N GLU A 140 23.31 35.04 9.95
CA GLU A 140 22.29 35.73 9.15
C GLU A 140 21.05 34.85 8.88
N LEU A 141 21.25 33.53 8.68
CA LEU A 141 20.16 32.56 8.55
C LEU A 141 19.40 32.33 9.86
N PHE A 142 20.10 32.34 10.99
CA PHE A 142 19.49 32.24 12.33
C PHE A 142 18.66 33.48 12.66
N GLN A 143 19.12 34.66 12.26
CA GLN A 143 18.37 35.92 12.41
C GLN A 143 17.11 35.94 11.52
N ALA A 144 17.19 35.42 10.29
CA ALA A 144 16.05 35.31 9.37
C ALA A 144 14.99 34.27 9.80
N LEU A 145 15.39 33.24 10.57
CA LEU A 145 14.49 32.20 11.09
C LEU A 145 13.60 32.67 12.25
N TYR A 146 13.97 33.72 12.97
CA TYR A 146 13.27 34.21 14.17
C TYR A 146 12.65 35.60 14.07
N GLU A 147 12.75 36.27 12.91
CA GLU A 147 11.91 37.44 12.65
C GLU A 147 10.45 37.00 12.47
N THR A 148 9.70 37.08 13.58
CA THR A 148 8.24 37.05 13.57
C THR A 148 7.79 38.08 12.53
N PRO A 149 6.98 37.72 11.51
CA PRO A 149 6.46 38.71 10.61
C PRO A 149 5.64 39.67 11.45
N ARG A 150 6.10 40.91 11.57
CA ARG A 150 5.27 42.01 12.06
C ARG A 150 3.97 41.91 11.28
N ARG A 151 2.86 41.75 12.01
CA ARG A 151 1.48 41.96 11.55
C ARG A 151 1.41 43.28 10.80
N ASN A 152 1.65 43.26 9.50
CA ASN A 152 1.50 44.40 8.62
C ASN A 152 0.79 43.91 7.36
N GLU A 153 -0.52 44.17 7.32
CA GLU A 153 -1.37 44.38 6.16
C GLU A 153 -0.81 43.90 4.79
N LYS A 154 -1.20 42.70 4.34
CA LYS A 154 -1.35 42.31 2.90
C LYS A 154 -1.76 40.84 2.62
N ASP A 155 -2.29 40.10 3.60
CA ASP A 155 -2.79 38.72 3.36
C ASP A 155 -4.15 38.64 2.64
N SER A 156 -4.82 39.77 2.37
CA SER A 156 -6.18 39.84 1.80
C SER A 156 -6.29 39.48 0.31
N ASP A 157 -5.18 39.22 -0.37
CA ASP A 157 -5.14 39.12 -1.84
C ASP A 157 -5.17 37.66 -2.37
N LEU A 158 -5.13 36.65 -1.48
CA LEU A 158 -5.13 35.22 -1.81
C LEU A 158 -6.53 34.65 -2.11
N PHE A 159 -7.55 35.22 -1.49
CA PHE A 159 -8.85 34.60 -1.35
C PHE A 159 -9.88 35.35 -2.18
N LYS A 160 -10.11 34.89 -3.41
CA LYS A 160 -11.07 35.49 -4.36
C LYS A 160 -12.44 35.79 -3.75
N TYR A 161 -12.87 34.98 -2.79
CA TYR A 161 -14.18 35.06 -2.15
C TYR A 161 -14.13 35.50 -0.68
N GLU A 162 -13.01 36.02 -0.17
CA GLU A 162 -12.80 36.26 1.27
C GLU A 162 -13.89 37.12 1.90
N THR A 163 -14.19 38.26 1.28
CA THR A 163 -15.14 39.25 1.78
C THR A 163 -16.54 38.66 1.89
N LEU A 164 -16.95 37.81 0.94
CA LEU A 164 -18.22 37.10 0.94
C LEU A 164 -18.25 35.99 2.00
N LEU A 165 -17.17 35.23 2.13
CA LEU A 165 -17.07 34.17 3.13
C LEU A 165 -16.99 34.73 4.55
N LYS A 166 -16.61 36.00 4.73
CA LYS A 166 -16.62 36.69 6.03
C LYS A 166 -18.00 37.23 6.43
N GLN A 167 -18.99 37.29 5.54
CA GLN A 167 -20.31 37.84 5.87
C GLN A 167 -21.08 36.95 6.86
N ARG A 168 -21.42 37.51 8.03
CA ARG A 168 -22.19 36.84 9.10
C ARG A 168 -23.61 37.39 9.28
N HIS A 169 -23.92 38.54 8.68
CA HIS A 169 -25.16 39.28 8.94
C HIS A 169 -25.55 40.17 7.74
N VAL A 170 -25.80 39.54 6.58
CA VAL A 170 -26.32 40.23 5.40
C VAL A 170 -27.76 40.68 5.68
N GLN A 171 -28.03 41.98 5.61
CA GLN A 171 -29.37 42.53 5.81
C GLN A 171 -30.17 42.43 4.51
N LEU A 172 -31.25 41.65 4.50
CA LEU A 172 -32.09 41.48 3.33
C LEU A 172 -33.55 41.27 3.74
N LEU A 173 -34.44 42.15 3.27
CA LEU A 173 -35.86 42.23 3.61
C LEU A 173 -36.13 42.20 5.12
N GLY A 174 -35.33 42.95 5.89
CA GLY A 174 -35.41 42.99 7.36
C GLY A 174 -34.88 41.75 8.08
N ARG A 175 -34.35 40.75 7.35
CA ARG A 175 -33.70 39.56 7.90
C ARG A 175 -32.20 39.81 8.03
N SER A 176 -31.60 39.27 9.09
CA SER A 176 -30.14 39.17 9.23
C SER A 176 -29.69 37.76 8.84
N ILE A 177 -29.08 37.62 7.67
CA ILE A 177 -28.71 36.32 7.09
C ILE A 177 -27.22 36.03 7.31
N ASP A 178 -26.92 34.89 7.92
CA ASP A 178 -25.56 34.37 8.03
C ASP A 178 -25.15 33.63 6.75
N LEU A 179 -24.59 34.38 5.80
CA LEU A 179 -24.14 33.85 4.51
C LEU A 179 -23.02 32.81 4.68
N ASN A 180 -22.09 33.02 5.61
CA ASN A 180 -21.03 32.06 5.91
C ASN A 180 -21.61 30.71 6.32
N LYS A 181 -22.57 30.68 7.24
CA LYS A 181 -23.21 29.44 7.68
C LYS A 181 -23.87 28.67 6.52
N LEU A 182 -24.59 29.37 5.64
CA LEU A 182 -25.23 28.75 4.48
C LEU A 182 -24.21 28.19 3.48
N ILE A 183 -23.10 28.91 3.27
CA ILE A 183 -22.01 28.45 2.42
C ILE A 183 -21.30 27.23 3.03
N CYS A 184 -21.03 27.24 4.34
CA CYS A 184 -20.44 26.10 5.06
C CYS A 184 -21.26 24.82 4.86
N GLN A 185 -22.60 24.89 5.02
CA GLN A 185 -23.48 23.74 4.84
C GLN A 185 -23.34 23.10 3.45
N ARG A 186 -23.30 23.91 2.39
CA ARG A 186 -23.14 23.42 1.02
C ARG A 186 -21.74 22.90 0.73
N ILE A 187 -20.72 23.52 1.33
CA ILE A 187 -19.33 23.11 1.15
C ILE A 187 -19.03 21.79 1.88
N ASN A 188 -19.57 21.57 3.08
CA ASN A 188 -19.50 20.26 3.75
C ASN A 188 -20.09 19.16 2.86
N ALA A 189 -21.28 19.39 2.29
CA ALA A 189 -21.89 18.43 1.35
C ALA A 189 -21.03 18.20 0.09
N SER A 190 -20.38 19.24 -0.43
CA SER A 190 -19.50 19.13 -1.60
C SER A 190 -18.19 18.41 -1.29
N MET A 191 -17.61 18.65 -0.10
CA MET A 191 -16.43 17.94 0.40
C MET A 191 -16.72 16.45 0.57
N HIS A 192 -17.80 16.11 1.28
CA HIS A 192 -18.23 14.72 1.47
C HIS A 192 -18.45 14.01 0.13
N LYS A 193 -19.23 14.62 -0.79
CA LYS A 193 -19.45 14.08 -2.13
C LYS A 193 -18.15 13.88 -2.92
N SER A 194 -17.16 14.77 -2.75
CA SER A 194 -15.88 14.63 -3.44
C SER A 194 -15.05 13.45 -2.92
N LEU A 195 -15.17 13.12 -1.64
CA LEU A 195 -14.56 11.93 -1.04
C LEU A 195 -15.28 10.66 -1.48
N GLU A 196 -16.61 10.66 -1.52
CA GLU A 196 -17.40 9.53 -2.07
C GLU A 196 -16.99 9.23 -3.51
N VAL A 197 -16.86 10.27 -4.34
CA VAL A 197 -16.41 10.13 -5.74
C VAL A 197 -15.02 9.53 -5.82
N ALA A 198 -14.09 9.92 -4.94
CA ALA A 198 -12.74 9.36 -4.93
C ALA A 198 -12.76 7.86 -4.67
N ILE A 199 -13.54 7.42 -3.67
CA ILE A 199 -13.68 6.01 -3.29
C ILE A 199 -14.43 5.22 -4.39
N SER A 200 -15.50 5.76 -4.95
CA SER A 200 -16.23 5.10 -6.05
C SER A 200 -15.42 4.96 -7.33
N ARG A 201 -14.46 5.86 -7.57
CA ARG A 201 -13.51 5.71 -8.67
C ARG A 201 -12.53 4.57 -8.44
N PHE A 202 -12.08 4.38 -7.19
CA PHE A 202 -11.24 3.24 -6.81
C PHE A 202 -12.00 1.91 -6.96
N GLU A 203 -13.24 1.84 -6.48
CA GLU A 203 -14.11 0.66 -6.63
C GLU A 203 -14.38 0.28 -8.10
N GLY A 204 -14.34 1.27 -9.01
CA GLY A 204 -14.48 1.07 -10.46
C GLY A 204 -13.19 0.69 -11.19
N ALA A 205 -12.08 0.50 -10.48
CA ALA A 205 -10.75 0.25 -11.04
C ALA A 205 -10.01 -0.90 -10.32
N ASP A 206 -8.90 -1.36 -10.89
CA ASP A 206 -8.10 -2.43 -10.28
C ASP A 206 -7.24 -1.94 -9.12
N ILE A 207 -6.67 -2.86 -8.35
CA ILE A 207 -5.85 -2.55 -7.15
C ILE A 207 -4.72 -1.54 -7.41
N THR A 208 -4.22 -1.40 -8.64
CA THR A 208 -3.12 -0.46 -8.94
C THR A 208 -3.55 1.00 -8.81
N SER A 209 -4.85 1.28 -8.92
CA SER A 209 -5.43 2.62 -8.80
C SER A 209 -5.45 3.16 -7.36
N VAL A 210 -5.05 2.37 -6.36
CA VAL A 210 -4.91 2.81 -4.96
C VAL A 210 -3.98 4.02 -4.82
N VAL A 211 -2.98 4.15 -5.71
CA VAL A 211 -2.07 5.31 -5.75
C VAL A 211 -2.79 6.57 -6.23
N GLU A 212 -3.71 6.44 -7.21
CA GLU A 212 -4.59 7.54 -7.65
C GLU A 212 -5.54 7.96 -6.53
N LEU A 213 -6.11 6.98 -5.80
CA LEU A 213 -6.98 7.23 -4.65
C LEU A 213 -6.26 8.03 -3.56
N GLU A 214 -5.05 7.61 -3.15
CA GLU A 214 -4.26 8.32 -2.15
C GLU A 214 -4.00 9.78 -2.58
N GLY A 215 -3.56 9.98 -3.82
CA GLY A 215 -3.34 11.33 -4.35
C GLY A 215 -4.60 12.19 -4.37
N LEU A 216 -5.76 11.59 -4.64
CA LEU A 216 -7.03 12.30 -4.67
C LEU A 216 -7.53 12.63 -3.26
N ILE A 217 -7.28 11.77 -2.27
CA ILE A 217 -7.52 12.04 -0.85
C ILE A 217 -6.65 13.23 -0.41
N GLU A 218 -5.37 13.28 -0.77
CA GLU A 218 -4.48 14.39 -0.43
C GLU A 218 -4.92 15.73 -1.05
N VAL A 219 -5.38 15.73 -2.30
CA VAL A 219 -5.98 16.93 -2.91
C VAL A 219 -7.25 17.37 -2.17
N ASN A 220 -8.09 16.43 -1.73
CA ASN A 220 -9.27 16.76 -0.92
C ASN A 220 -8.86 17.30 0.46
N LYS A 221 -7.86 16.72 1.11
CA LYS A 221 -7.33 17.16 2.41
C LYS A 221 -6.78 18.59 2.34
N LEU A 222 -6.02 18.90 1.29
CA LEU A 222 -5.56 20.27 1.06
C LEU A 222 -6.71 21.22 0.75
N THR A 223 -7.71 20.78 -0.03
CA THR A 223 -8.91 21.59 -0.30
C THR A 223 -9.65 21.94 0.99
N HIS A 224 -9.85 20.95 1.88
CA HIS A 224 -10.42 21.15 3.21
C HIS A 224 -9.60 22.14 4.03
N LYS A 225 -8.27 21.97 4.11
CA LYS A 225 -7.37 22.86 4.83
C LYS A 225 -7.45 24.32 4.36
N LEU A 226 -7.52 24.55 3.04
CA LEU A 226 -7.67 25.89 2.46
C LEU A 226 -9.03 26.51 2.78
N LEU A 227 -10.11 25.72 2.74
CA LEU A 227 -11.45 26.19 3.07
C LEU A 227 -11.61 26.51 4.57
N CYS A 228 -10.99 25.71 5.44
CA CYS A 228 -11.01 25.88 6.90
C CYS A 228 -10.33 27.17 7.38
N GLN A 229 -9.56 27.85 6.54
CA GLN A 229 -9.02 29.18 6.85
C GLN A 229 -10.11 30.26 6.92
N LEU A 230 -11.24 30.05 6.24
CA LEU A 230 -12.34 31.02 6.12
C LEU A 230 -13.68 30.49 6.64
N LEU A 231 -13.83 29.17 6.68
CA LEU A 231 -15.05 28.45 7.02
C LEU A 231 -14.81 27.53 8.21
N VAL A 232 -15.87 27.20 8.94
CA VAL A 232 -15.84 26.14 9.96
C VAL A 232 -16.51 24.93 9.33
N LEU A 233 -15.69 23.98 8.89
CA LEU A 233 -16.14 22.70 8.30
C LEU A 233 -16.05 21.57 9.33
N ASP A 234 -16.69 20.45 9.01
CA ASP A 234 -16.56 19.25 9.84
C ASP A 234 -15.13 18.69 9.74
N ASP A 235 -14.73 17.88 10.72
CA ASP A 235 -13.41 17.25 10.72
C ASP A 235 -13.18 16.39 9.47
N PHE A 236 -12.00 16.52 8.86
CA PHE A 236 -11.69 15.83 7.61
C PHE A 236 -11.71 14.31 7.77
N ASP A 237 -11.14 13.78 8.85
CA ASP A 237 -11.07 12.35 9.10
C ASP A 237 -12.46 11.78 9.43
N ALA A 238 -13.35 12.57 10.04
CA ALA A 238 -14.75 12.22 10.19
C ALA A 238 -15.47 12.14 8.82
N GLN A 239 -15.31 13.15 7.96
CA GLN A 239 -15.90 13.15 6.61
C GLN A 239 -15.38 12.01 5.74
N LEU A 240 -14.08 11.70 5.80
CA LEU A 240 -13.46 10.59 5.08
C LEU A 240 -13.97 9.24 5.60
N ARG A 241 -14.06 9.04 6.92
CA ARG A 241 -14.62 7.82 7.49
C ARG A 241 -16.09 7.64 7.11
N GLU A 242 -16.88 8.71 7.10
CA GLU A 242 -18.27 8.66 6.68
C GLU A 242 -18.40 8.24 5.21
N ALA A 243 -17.67 8.90 4.30
CA ALA A 243 -17.67 8.56 2.86
C ALA A 243 -17.16 7.13 2.59
N ASN A 244 -16.23 6.65 3.43
CA ASN A 244 -15.71 5.28 3.39
C ASN A 244 -16.62 4.26 4.08
N HIS A 245 -17.78 4.68 4.62
CA HIS A 245 -18.68 3.85 5.43
C HIS A 245 -18.01 3.20 6.66
N ASN A 246 -16.96 3.83 7.20
CA ASN A 246 -16.12 3.33 8.29
C ASN A 246 -16.42 4.03 9.63
N VAL A 247 -17.69 4.35 9.88
CA VAL A 247 -18.18 4.95 11.14
C VAL A 247 -18.99 3.93 11.95
N LEU A 248 -19.95 3.29 11.29
CA LEU A 248 -20.82 2.26 11.89
C LEU A 248 -20.34 0.83 11.58
N ALA A 249 -19.43 0.68 10.62
CA ALA A 249 -18.84 -0.60 10.24
C ALA A 249 -17.35 -0.62 10.62
N PRO A 250 -16.79 -1.80 10.96
CA PRO A 250 -15.38 -1.93 11.31
C PRO A 250 -14.45 -1.82 10.10
N TYR A 251 -14.95 -2.04 8.89
CA TYR A 251 -14.17 -2.01 7.65
C TYR A 251 -14.86 -1.12 6.63
N GLY A 252 -14.10 -0.14 6.14
CA GLY A 252 -14.56 0.75 5.10
C GLY A 252 -14.56 0.11 3.71
N ARG A 253 -15.20 0.80 2.77
CA ARG A 253 -15.27 0.47 1.34
C ARG A 253 -13.89 0.23 0.73
N THR A 254 -12.89 1.04 1.07
CA THR A 254 -11.52 0.90 0.55
C THR A 254 -10.89 -0.43 0.95
N THR A 255 -11.03 -0.85 2.20
CA THR A 255 -10.52 -2.15 2.70
C THR A 255 -11.21 -3.32 1.98
N LEU A 256 -12.54 -3.25 1.86
CA LEU A 256 -13.31 -4.29 1.17
C LEU A 256 -12.92 -4.41 -0.31
N HIS A 257 -12.73 -3.28 -0.99
CA HIS A 257 -12.30 -3.29 -2.40
C HIS A 257 -10.87 -3.82 -2.58
N VAL A 258 -9.93 -3.46 -1.70
CA VAL A 258 -8.58 -4.06 -1.73
C VAL A 258 -8.65 -5.58 -1.59
N PHE A 259 -9.41 -6.09 -0.62
CA PHE A 259 -9.57 -7.54 -0.47
C PHE A 259 -10.24 -8.19 -1.70
N TRP A 260 -11.28 -7.56 -2.23
CA TRP A 260 -11.97 -8.05 -3.42
C TRP A 260 -11.03 -8.15 -4.62
N GLU A 261 -10.25 -7.11 -4.88
CA GLU A 261 -9.25 -7.10 -5.94
C GLU A 261 -8.12 -8.10 -5.70
N LEU A 262 -7.71 -8.30 -4.44
CA LEU A 262 -6.73 -9.32 -4.10
C LEU A 262 -7.24 -10.71 -4.52
N ASN A 263 -8.44 -11.05 -4.07
CA ASN A 263 -9.05 -12.37 -4.29
C ASN A 263 -9.36 -12.64 -5.78
N TYR A 264 -9.95 -11.67 -6.49
CA TYR A 264 -10.49 -11.91 -7.83
C TYR A 264 -9.55 -11.52 -8.98
N ASP A 265 -8.61 -10.58 -8.79
CA ASP A 265 -7.67 -10.17 -9.85
C ASP A 265 -6.21 -10.48 -9.48
N PHE A 266 -5.73 -10.02 -8.33
CA PHE A 266 -4.30 -10.06 -8.02
C PHE A 266 -3.73 -11.49 -7.91
N LEU A 267 -4.27 -12.29 -7.00
CA LEU A 267 -3.80 -13.66 -6.76
C LEU A 267 -3.83 -14.51 -8.05
N PRO A 268 -4.91 -14.49 -8.86
CA PRO A 268 -5.02 -15.34 -10.05
C PRO A 268 -4.44 -14.73 -11.34
N ASN A 269 -4.06 -13.45 -11.40
CA ASN A 269 -3.59 -12.84 -12.66
C ASN A 269 -2.19 -12.24 -12.62
N TYR A 270 -1.53 -12.15 -11.47
CA TYR A 270 -0.22 -11.49 -11.38
C TYR A 270 0.95 -12.46 -11.25
N CYS A 271 2.09 -12.05 -11.81
CA CYS A 271 3.36 -12.76 -11.80
C CYS A 271 4.40 -11.92 -11.06
N TYR A 272 4.94 -12.43 -9.95
CA TYR A 272 6.01 -11.76 -9.22
C TYR A 272 7.37 -11.92 -9.91
N ASN A 273 8.16 -10.84 -9.90
CA ASN A 273 9.55 -10.81 -10.34
C ASN A 273 10.42 -10.15 -9.26
N ALA A 274 11.18 -10.97 -8.52
CA ALA A 274 11.99 -10.51 -7.39
C ALA A 274 13.14 -9.60 -7.80
N ALA A 275 13.68 -9.74 -9.02
CA ALA A 275 14.75 -8.87 -9.51
C ALA A 275 14.30 -7.41 -9.66
N THR A 276 13.00 -7.19 -9.88
CA THR A 276 12.41 -5.84 -9.98
C THR A 276 11.62 -5.42 -8.74
N GLY A 277 11.30 -6.37 -7.85
CA GLY A 277 10.38 -6.16 -6.72
C GLY A 277 8.96 -5.80 -7.17
N ARG A 278 8.52 -6.32 -8.32
CA ARG A 278 7.22 -5.97 -8.93
C ARG A 278 6.44 -7.19 -9.37
N PHE A 279 5.13 -7.06 -9.30
CA PHE A 279 4.17 -7.94 -9.95
C PHE A 279 3.72 -7.33 -11.27
N VAL A 280 3.56 -8.17 -12.29
CA VAL A 280 3.00 -7.79 -13.59
C VAL A 280 1.88 -8.75 -13.97
N LYS A 281 0.89 -8.29 -14.74
CA LYS A 281 -0.18 -9.19 -15.21
C LYS A 281 0.42 -10.31 -16.09
N ALA A 282 -0.06 -11.53 -15.90
CA ALA A 282 0.37 -12.71 -16.63
C ALA A 282 0.12 -12.52 -18.14
N ALA A 283 1.01 -13.04 -18.97
CA ALA A 283 0.93 -12.90 -20.42
C ALA A 283 -0.33 -13.55 -21.02
N VAL A 284 -0.91 -14.52 -20.32
CA VAL A 284 -2.13 -15.23 -20.71
C VAL A 284 -3.04 -15.32 -19.48
N THR A 285 -4.23 -14.73 -19.57
CA THR A 285 -5.23 -14.70 -18.49
C THR A 285 -6.31 -15.78 -18.64
N THR A 286 -6.11 -16.79 -19.49
CA THR A 286 -7.09 -17.85 -19.75
C THR A 286 -7.45 -18.70 -18.52
N PHE A 287 -6.68 -18.57 -17.44
CA PHE A 287 -6.85 -19.36 -16.23
C PHE A 287 -7.80 -18.71 -15.21
N ALA A 288 -8.18 -17.44 -15.39
CA ALA A 288 -9.08 -16.74 -14.49
C ALA A 288 -10.21 -16.04 -15.25
N GLN A 289 -11.37 -15.89 -14.61
CA GLN A 289 -12.47 -15.15 -15.21
C GLN A 289 -12.13 -13.65 -15.29
N ALA A 290 -12.57 -13.01 -16.38
CA ALA A 290 -12.41 -11.58 -16.52
C ALA A 290 -13.22 -10.86 -15.44
N VAL A 291 -12.54 -10.03 -14.65
CA VAL A 291 -13.16 -9.25 -13.57
C VAL A 291 -13.98 -8.12 -14.18
N GLN A 292 -15.30 -8.19 -14.03
CA GLN A 292 -16.20 -7.11 -14.44
C GLN A 292 -16.27 -6.06 -13.34
N ARG A 293 -15.98 -4.80 -13.69
CA ARG A 293 -16.01 -3.65 -12.78
C ARG A 293 -17.09 -2.66 -13.21
N ASP A 294 -17.69 -2.01 -12.24
CA ASP A 294 -18.64 -0.94 -12.50
C ASP A 294 -17.91 0.30 -13.04
N LYS A 295 -18.61 1.03 -13.92
CA LYS A 295 -18.03 2.24 -14.50
C LYS A 295 -17.94 3.34 -13.43
N PRO A 296 -16.83 4.09 -13.38
CA PRO A 296 -16.70 5.19 -12.43
C PRO A 296 -17.77 6.27 -12.68
N PRO A 297 -18.21 6.98 -11.64
CA PRO A 297 -19.25 7.99 -11.76
C PRO A 297 -18.80 9.16 -12.66
N ASN A 298 -19.69 9.58 -13.57
CA ASN A 298 -19.45 10.75 -14.42
C ASN A 298 -19.78 12.03 -13.67
N VAL A 299 -18.75 12.76 -13.25
CA VAL A 299 -18.87 13.96 -12.41
C VAL A 299 -18.16 15.16 -13.00
N ALA A 300 -18.52 16.35 -12.52
CA ALA A 300 -17.83 17.58 -12.91
C ALA A 300 -16.35 17.54 -12.49
N PRO A 301 -15.43 18.20 -13.24
CA PRO A 301 -13.98 18.13 -12.97
C PRO A 301 -13.58 18.60 -11.56
N TYR A 302 -14.34 19.53 -10.98
CA TYR A 302 -14.09 20.04 -9.63
C TYR A 302 -14.48 19.05 -8.51
N MET A 303 -15.16 17.95 -8.83
CA MET A 303 -15.36 16.83 -7.89
C MET A 303 -14.20 15.84 -7.90
N VAL A 304 -13.22 16.01 -8.80
CA VAL A 304 -12.02 15.19 -8.89
C VAL A 304 -10.79 16.08 -8.64
N TRP A 305 -10.00 16.39 -9.68
CA TRP A 305 -8.74 17.13 -9.55
C TRP A 305 -8.89 18.66 -9.64
N GLY A 306 -10.09 19.18 -9.91
CA GLY A 306 -10.38 20.61 -9.93
C GLY A 306 -10.75 21.16 -11.31
N SER A 307 -10.03 20.75 -12.36
CA SER A 307 -10.26 21.23 -13.73
C SER A 307 -10.01 20.12 -14.76
N LYS A 308 -10.52 20.31 -15.99
CA LYS A 308 -10.28 19.34 -17.08
C LYS A 308 -8.80 19.15 -17.37
N ALA A 309 -8.01 20.22 -17.34
CA ALA A 309 -6.57 20.18 -17.56
C ALA A 309 -5.85 19.39 -16.44
N LEU A 310 -6.23 19.61 -15.18
CA LEU A 310 -5.69 18.85 -14.06
C LEU A 310 -6.10 17.38 -14.12
N ASN A 311 -7.33 17.06 -14.51
CA ASN A 311 -7.75 15.68 -14.70
C ASN A 311 -6.84 14.96 -15.71
N VAL A 312 -6.59 15.56 -16.86
CA VAL A 312 -5.69 14.97 -17.88
C VAL A 312 -4.26 14.83 -17.34
N ALA A 313 -3.74 15.84 -16.65
CA ALA A 313 -2.40 15.81 -16.06
C ALA A 313 -2.25 14.66 -15.04
N TYR A 314 -3.13 14.59 -14.05
CA TYR A 314 -3.06 13.55 -13.02
C TYR A 314 -3.33 12.16 -13.58
N THR A 315 -4.28 11.99 -14.51
CA THR A 315 -4.47 10.71 -15.19
C THR A 315 -3.20 10.27 -15.93
N THR A 316 -2.48 11.20 -16.56
CA THR A 316 -1.20 10.90 -17.24
C THR A 316 -0.14 10.46 -16.23
N ILE A 317 -0.03 11.14 -15.10
CA ILE A 317 0.92 10.81 -14.03
C ILE A 317 0.60 9.43 -13.43
N TYR A 318 -0.64 9.21 -13.00
CA TYR A 318 -1.02 7.95 -12.34
C TYR A 318 -1.10 6.75 -13.29
N SER A 319 -1.25 6.96 -14.61
CA SER A 319 -1.17 5.87 -15.59
C SER A 319 0.19 5.15 -15.58
N GLN A 320 1.25 5.80 -15.09
CA GLN A 320 2.57 5.16 -14.94
C GLN A 320 2.58 4.04 -13.88
N TYR A 321 1.56 3.99 -13.02
CA TYR A 321 1.41 3.00 -11.95
C TYR A 321 0.46 1.85 -12.32
N SER A 322 -0.19 1.86 -13.49
CA SER A 322 -1.18 0.83 -13.85
C SER A 322 -0.59 -0.45 -14.44
N GLY A 323 0.67 -0.41 -14.88
CA GLY A 323 1.33 -1.53 -15.56
C GLY A 323 1.93 -2.58 -14.62
N PHE A 324 1.96 -2.33 -13.32
CA PHE A 324 2.58 -3.21 -12.32
C PHE A 324 1.99 -2.95 -10.93
N LEU A 325 2.24 -3.86 -9.98
CA LEU A 325 2.07 -3.63 -8.55
C LEU A 325 3.43 -3.78 -7.85
N GLY A 326 3.81 -2.84 -6.99
CA GLY A 326 5.09 -2.88 -6.29
C GLY A 326 5.12 -1.99 -5.04
N PRO A 327 6.31 -1.58 -4.57
CA PRO A 327 6.46 -0.76 -3.37
C PRO A 327 5.58 0.50 -3.27
N PRO A 328 5.38 1.33 -4.33
CA PRO A 328 4.52 2.50 -4.21
C PRO A 328 3.07 2.12 -3.89
N HIS A 329 2.53 1.08 -4.55
CA HIS A 329 1.18 0.59 -4.30
C HIS A 329 1.01 0.03 -2.90
N LEU A 330 1.98 -0.77 -2.44
CA LEU A 330 1.94 -1.37 -1.11
C LEU A 330 1.96 -0.32 0.00
N ARG A 331 2.75 0.75 -0.15
CA ARG A 331 2.73 1.89 0.79
C ARG A 331 1.39 2.62 0.79
N SER A 332 0.82 2.88 -0.38
CA SER A 332 -0.53 3.47 -0.48
C SER A 332 -1.58 2.58 0.19
N ILE A 333 -1.50 1.25 0.01
CA ILE A 333 -2.39 0.28 0.68
C ILE A 333 -2.22 0.38 2.20
N VAL A 334 -0.98 0.40 2.72
CA VAL A 334 -0.72 0.54 4.17
C VAL A 334 -1.39 1.78 4.74
N ARG A 335 -1.23 2.94 4.09
CA ARG A 335 -1.79 4.22 4.55
C ARG A 335 -3.30 4.26 4.48
N VAL A 336 -3.90 3.72 3.41
CA VAL A 336 -5.35 3.73 3.20
C VAL A 336 -6.07 2.73 4.13
N LEU A 337 -5.47 1.57 4.41
CA LEU A 337 -6.09 0.54 5.26
C LEU A 337 -5.80 0.72 6.75
N GLY A 338 -4.61 1.22 7.09
CA GLY A 338 -4.10 1.20 8.47
C GLY A 338 -4.01 -0.22 9.06
N TYR A 339 -3.65 -0.32 10.34
CA TYR A 339 -3.47 -1.62 11.01
C TYR A 339 -4.70 -2.52 10.94
N GLN A 340 -5.89 -1.97 11.20
CA GLN A 340 -7.13 -2.75 11.24
C GLN A 340 -7.49 -3.32 9.86
N GLY A 341 -7.31 -2.54 8.79
CA GLY A 341 -7.52 -3.01 7.43
C GLY A 341 -6.51 -4.05 7.01
N ILE A 342 -5.23 -3.87 7.35
CA ILE A 342 -4.18 -4.87 7.06
C ILE A 342 -4.46 -6.16 7.80
N ALA A 343 -4.85 -6.10 9.09
CA ALA A 343 -5.14 -7.28 9.90
C ALA A 343 -6.26 -8.14 9.31
N VAL A 344 -7.37 -7.54 8.87
CA VAL A 344 -8.46 -8.30 8.23
C VAL A 344 -8.05 -8.87 6.87
N VAL A 345 -7.32 -8.11 6.05
CA VAL A 345 -6.81 -8.62 4.77
C VAL A 345 -5.90 -9.82 4.99
N MET A 346 -5.00 -9.77 5.97
CA MET A 346 -4.13 -10.90 6.32
C MET A 346 -4.91 -12.11 6.81
N GLN A 347 -5.95 -11.89 7.61
CA GLN A 347 -6.81 -12.97 8.10
C GLN A 347 -7.56 -13.65 6.96
N GLU A 348 -8.18 -12.89 6.06
CA GLU A 348 -8.90 -13.46 4.92
C GLU A 348 -7.97 -14.12 3.91
N LEU A 349 -6.76 -13.59 3.70
CA LEU A 349 -5.73 -14.28 2.89
C LEU A 349 -5.32 -15.61 3.52
N LEU A 350 -5.28 -15.72 4.84
CA LEU A 350 -4.99 -16.96 5.54
C LEU A 350 -6.09 -18.02 5.29
N GLU A 351 -7.36 -17.60 5.27
CA GLU A 351 -8.50 -18.48 4.92
C GLU A 351 -8.44 -18.93 3.45
N ILE A 352 -8.05 -18.05 2.53
CA ILE A 352 -7.81 -18.42 1.12
C ILE A 352 -6.69 -19.45 1.02
N ILE A 353 -5.57 -19.23 1.73
CA ILE A 353 -4.45 -20.16 1.77
C ILE A 353 -4.88 -21.52 2.33
N HIS A 354 -5.67 -21.52 3.41
CA HIS A 354 -6.24 -22.74 4.00
C HIS A 354 -7.08 -23.51 2.99
N SER A 355 -8.01 -22.83 2.31
CA SER A 355 -8.87 -23.40 1.28
C SER A 355 -8.08 -23.98 0.09
N LEU A 356 -7.06 -23.27 -0.40
CA LEU A 356 -6.20 -23.75 -1.49
C LEU A 356 -5.41 -25.00 -1.10
N ILE A 357 -4.79 -24.99 0.09
CA ILE A 357 -3.98 -26.10 0.59
C ILE A 357 -4.85 -27.33 0.83
N GLN A 358 -5.95 -27.20 1.59
CA GLN A 358 -6.80 -28.33 1.96
C GLN A 358 -7.78 -28.77 0.88
N GLY A 359 -8.06 -27.91 -0.10
CA GLY A 359 -8.91 -28.19 -1.25
C GLY A 359 -8.13 -28.71 -2.45
N ASN A 360 -7.94 -27.85 -3.44
CA ASN A 360 -7.45 -28.24 -4.77
C ASN A 360 -6.01 -28.77 -4.73
N ILE A 361 -5.09 -28.13 -3.99
CA ILE A 361 -3.68 -28.57 -3.94
C ILE A 361 -3.57 -29.95 -3.28
N LEU A 362 -4.29 -30.20 -2.18
CA LEU A 362 -4.33 -31.52 -1.55
C LEU A 362 -4.87 -32.59 -2.50
N GLN A 363 -5.97 -32.30 -3.20
CA GLN A 363 -6.59 -33.24 -4.13
C GLN A 363 -5.65 -33.59 -5.29
N PHE A 364 -5.04 -32.59 -5.92
CA PHE A 364 -4.02 -32.81 -6.95
C PHE A 364 -2.81 -33.57 -6.41
N THR A 365 -2.38 -33.27 -5.18
CA THR A 365 -1.25 -33.98 -4.55
C THR A 365 -1.58 -35.46 -4.36
N LYS A 366 -2.78 -35.80 -3.88
CA LYS A 366 -3.26 -37.19 -3.75
C LYS A 366 -3.27 -37.91 -5.10
N THR A 367 -3.79 -37.28 -6.14
CA THR A 367 -3.83 -37.86 -7.49
C THR A 367 -2.43 -38.04 -8.08
N LEU A 368 -1.58 -37.02 -8.01
CA LEU A 368 -0.25 -37.07 -8.61
C LEU A 368 0.71 -37.99 -7.86
N LEU A 369 0.61 -38.13 -6.53
CA LEU A 369 1.40 -39.12 -5.79
C LEU A 369 1.02 -40.57 -6.14
N GLN A 370 -0.22 -40.83 -6.58
CA GLN A 370 -0.58 -42.14 -7.12
C GLN A 370 0.04 -42.40 -8.50
N ALA A 371 0.24 -41.35 -9.30
CA ALA A 371 0.93 -41.41 -10.59
C ALA A 371 2.47 -41.37 -10.47
N MET A 372 3.00 -40.98 -9.32
CA MET A 372 4.45 -40.98 -9.08
C MET A 372 5.00 -42.41 -9.08
N PRO A 373 6.22 -42.63 -9.61
CA PRO A 373 6.88 -43.92 -9.53
C PRO A 373 7.10 -44.30 -8.06
N LYS A 374 6.77 -45.54 -7.66
CA LYS A 374 6.94 -46.00 -6.27
C LYS A 374 8.35 -45.77 -5.74
N GLN A 375 9.35 -46.00 -6.60
CA GLN A 375 10.75 -45.73 -6.32
C GLN A 375 11.40 -45.07 -7.54
N CYS A 376 12.18 -44.03 -7.32
CA CYS A 376 12.97 -43.35 -8.34
C CYS A 376 14.38 -43.10 -7.84
N LYS A 377 15.28 -44.02 -8.19
CA LYS A 377 16.70 -43.96 -7.81
C LYS A 377 17.42 -42.79 -8.49
N LEU A 378 18.51 -42.34 -7.88
CA LEU A 378 19.47 -41.44 -8.51
C LEU A 378 20.51 -42.28 -9.28
N PRO A 379 20.50 -42.33 -10.63
CA PRO A 379 21.47 -43.14 -11.36
C PRO A 379 22.89 -42.66 -11.12
N ARG A 380 23.86 -43.59 -11.14
CA ARG A 380 25.28 -43.27 -10.95
C ARG A 380 25.82 -42.40 -12.10
N TYR A 381 26.94 -41.73 -11.84
CA TYR A 381 27.60 -40.86 -12.83
C TYR A 381 28.05 -41.63 -14.07
N ASP A 382 28.33 -42.94 -13.93
CA ASP A 382 28.73 -43.83 -15.02
C ASP A 382 27.70 -43.94 -16.16
N TYR A 383 26.41 -43.67 -15.87
CA TYR A 383 25.35 -43.65 -16.88
C TYR A 383 25.40 -42.42 -17.80
N GLY A 384 26.15 -41.38 -17.41
CA GLY A 384 26.24 -40.10 -18.11
C GLY A 384 24.96 -39.27 -18.03
N SER A 385 25.11 -37.95 -18.17
CA SER A 385 24.01 -37.00 -18.10
C SER A 385 22.90 -37.21 -19.15
N PRO A 386 23.17 -37.66 -20.40
CA PRO A 386 22.11 -38.02 -21.35
C PRO A 386 21.29 -39.22 -20.87
N GLY A 387 21.95 -40.25 -20.33
CA GLY A 387 21.29 -41.44 -19.79
C GLY A 387 20.44 -41.13 -18.56
N VAL A 388 20.95 -40.28 -17.66
CA VAL A 388 20.22 -39.79 -16.48
C VAL A 388 18.97 -39.00 -16.88
N LEU A 389 19.06 -38.08 -17.83
CA LEU A 389 17.90 -37.34 -18.33
C LEU A 389 16.88 -38.27 -18.98
N GLY A 390 17.33 -39.23 -19.80
CA GLY A 390 16.46 -40.23 -20.43
C GLY A 390 15.71 -41.09 -19.41
N TYR A 391 16.40 -41.47 -18.33
CA TYR A 391 15.81 -42.22 -17.21
C TYR A 391 14.70 -41.41 -16.52
N TYR A 392 14.96 -40.16 -16.11
CA TYR A 392 13.94 -39.36 -15.43
C TYR A 392 12.77 -39.03 -16.34
N HIS A 393 13.00 -38.74 -17.61
CA HIS A 393 11.90 -38.56 -18.56
C HIS A 393 11.03 -39.82 -18.66
N ALA A 394 11.62 -41.02 -18.63
CA ALA A 394 10.84 -42.27 -18.65
C ALA A 394 10.06 -42.47 -17.34
N GLN A 395 10.69 -42.24 -16.18
CA GLN A 395 10.06 -42.44 -14.86
C GLN A 395 8.97 -41.41 -14.53
N LEU A 396 9.10 -40.18 -15.05
CA LEU A 396 8.19 -39.07 -14.76
C LEU A 396 7.22 -38.77 -15.90
N ASN A 397 7.11 -39.65 -16.89
CA ASN A 397 6.33 -39.41 -18.09
C ASN A 397 4.85 -39.11 -17.78
N ASP A 398 4.27 -39.82 -16.81
CA ASP A 398 2.87 -39.64 -16.43
C ASP A 398 2.61 -38.27 -15.79
N ILE A 399 3.60 -37.72 -15.08
CA ILE A 399 3.55 -36.35 -14.53
C ILE A 399 3.78 -35.31 -15.62
N VAL A 400 4.71 -35.56 -16.55
CA VAL A 400 5.02 -34.66 -17.68
C VAL A 400 3.83 -34.52 -18.63
N GLN A 401 3.08 -35.60 -18.85
CA GLN A 401 1.92 -35.62 -19.73
C GLN A 401 0.61 -35.26 -19.03
N TYR A 402 0.62 -35.02 -17.71
CA TYR A 402 -0.57 -34.70 -16.97
C TYR A 402 -1.14 -33.35 -17.45
N PRO A 403 -2.33 -33.33 -18.10
CA PRO A 403 -2.83 -32.16 -18.80
C PRO A 403 -3.11 -30.99 -17.83
N ASP A 404 -3.58 -31.30 -16.63
CA ASP A 404 -4.02 -30.28 -15.66
C ASP A 404 -2.88 -29.74 -14.79
N ALA A 405 -1.65 -30.28 -14.92
CA ALA A 405 -0.49 -29.82 -14.14
C ALA A 405 -0.18 -28.34 -14.44
N ARG A 406 -0.15 -27.99 -15.73
CA ARG A 406 0.15 -26.63 -16.19
C ARG A 406 -1.08 -25.75 -16.26
N ALA A 407 -2.26 -26.32 -16.51
CA ALA A 407 -3.49 -25.54 -16.63
C ALA A 407 -4.02 -25.10 -15.26
N ASP A 408 -4.09 -26.02 -14.29
CA ASP A 408 -4.79 -25.80 -13.04
C ASP A 408 -3.87 -25.90 -11.82
N LEU A 409 -3.03 -26.93 -11.70
CA LEU A 409 -2.22 -27.09 -10.48
C LEU A 409 -1.24 -25.93 -10.26
N PHE A 410 -0.50 -25.52 -11.30
CA PHE A 410 0.41 -24.37 -11.22
C PHE A 410 -0.32 -23.06 -10.97
N HIS A 411 -1.57 -22.94 -11.41
CA HIS A 411 -2.42 -21.79 -11.11
C HIS A 411 -2.67 -21.65 -9.61
N HIS A 412 -3.11 -22.73 -8.95
CA HIS A 412 -3.36 -22.75 -7.51
C HIS A 412 -2.10 -22.50 -6.68
N PHE A 413 -0.96 -23.08 -7.09
CA PHE A 413 0.31 -22.78 -6.43
C PHE A 413 0.72 -21.32 -6.61
N ARG A 414 0.49 -20.72 -7.77
CA ARG A 414 0.77 -19.29 -7.96
C ARG A 414 -0.11 -18.44 -7.06
N GLU A 415 -1.40 -18.71 -6.95
CA GLU A 415 -2.29 -17.98 -6.03
C GLU A 415 -1.79 -18.06 -4.59
N LEU A 416 -1.47 -19.27 -4.12
CA LEU A 416 -0.87 -19.48 -2.80
C LEU A 416 0.42 -18.67 -2.61
N GLY A 417 1.29 -18.67 -3.61
CA GLY A 417 2.54 -17.93 -3.57
C GLY A 417 2.38 -16.42 -3.61
N ASN A 418 1.44 -15.93 -4.41
CA ASN A 418 1.09 -14.51 -4.47
C ASN A 418 0.51 -14.03 -3.14
N ALA A 419 -0.31 -14.85 -2.47
CA ALA A 419 -0.84 -14.54 -1.15
C ALA A 419 0.29 -14.44 -0.11
N LEU A 420 1.19 -15.44 -0.08
CA LEU A 420 2.38 -15.43 0.78
C LEU A 420 3.26 -14.18 0.54
N LEU A 421 3.54 -13.88 -0.73
CA LEU A 421 4.34 -12.72 -1.10
C LEU A 421 3.64 -11.41 -0.73
N PHE A 422 2.32 -11.30 -0.87
CA PHE A 422 1.59 -10.13 -0.45
C PHE A 422 1.74 -9.92 1.06
N CYS A 423 1.56 -10.96 1.88
CA CYS A 423 1.74 -10.88 3.33
C CYS A 423 3.15 -10.42 3.71
N LEU A 424 4.18 -10.97 3.06
CA LEU A 424 5.57 -10.56 3.29
C LEU A 424 5.82 -9.09 2.91
N LEU A 425 5.37 -8.68 1.72
CA LEU A 425 5.70 -7.37 1.15
C LEU A 425 4.90 -6.23 1.78
N ILE A 426 3.66 -6.49 2.21
CA ILE A 426 2.86 -5.49 2.93
C ILE A 426 3.41 -5.26 4.34
N GLU A 427 3.90 -6.31 5.03
CA GLU A 427 4.59 -6.15 6.31
C GLU A 427 5.89 -5.34 6.17
N GLN A 428 6.69 -5.60 5.13
CA GLN A 428 7.87 -4.80 4.85
C GLN A 428 7.52 -3.34 4.59
N SER A 429 6.42 -3.08 3.87
CA SER A 429 5.95 -1.72 3.62
C SER A 429 5.46 -1.05 4.90
N LEU A 430 4.75 -1.78 5.76
CA LEU A 430 4.31 -1.30 7.08
C LEU A 430 5.50 -0.94 7.96
N THR A 431 6.53 -1.79 8.00
CA THR A 431 7.77 -1.54 8.75
C THR A 431 8.44 -0.23 8.29
N LEU A 432 8.45 0.05 6.99
CA LEU A 432 9.03 1.30 6.47
C LEU A 432 8.24 2.53 6.89
N GLU A 433 6.90 2.47 6.85
CA GLU A 433 6.05 3.58 7.31
C GLU A 433 6.21 3.80 8.83
N GLU A 434 6.22 2.73 9.63
CA GLU A 434 6.42 2.82 11.08
C GLU A 434 7.78 3.42 11.48
N VAL A 435 8.85 3.06 10.79
CA VAL A 435 10.18 3.63 11.05
C VAL A 435 10.20 5.12 10.73
N CYS A 436 9.53 5.56 9.66
CA CYS A 436 9.38 6.98 9.35
C CYS A 436 8.61 7.72 10.46
N ASP A 437 7.51 7.13 10.96
CA ASP A 437 6.75 7.70 12.10
C ASP A 437 7.64 7.85 13.35
N LEU A 438 8.42 6.81 13.68
CA LEU A 438 9.32 6.81 14.84
C LEU A 438 10.45 7.85 14.70
N LEU A 439 10.99 8.04 13.50
CA LEU A 439 12.00 9.06 13.24
C LEU A 439 11.43 10.48 13.42
N GLN A 440 10.18 10.71 13.01
CA GLN A 440 9.50 11.98 13.23
C GLN A 440 9.11 12.19 14.71
N ALA A 441 8.79 11.12 15.42
CA ALA A 441 8.44 11.16 16.85
C ALA A 441 9.68 11.34 17.76
N ALA A 442 10.86 10.88 17.33
CA ALA A 442 12.07 10.82 18.14
C ALA A 442 12.42 12.12 18.93
N PRO A 443 12.38 13.33 18.34
CA PRO A 443 12.69 14.57 19.07
C PRO A 443 11.73 14.85 20.23
N PHE A 444 10.48 14.41 20.11
CA PHE A 444 9.42 14.63 21.10
C PHE A 444 9.42 13.57 22.21
N GLN A 445 10.08 12.43 21.96
CA GLN A 445 10.18 11.28 22.88
C GLN A 445 11.57 11.15 23.54
N ASN A 446 12.40 12.19 23.44
CA ASN A 446 13.76 12.20 23.97
C ASN A 446 14.68 11.12 23.36
N ILE A 447 14.47 10.78 22.10
CA ILE A 447 15.35 9.87 21.36
C ILE A 447 16.30 10.71 20.51
N LEU A 448 17.58 10.68 20.84
CA LEU A 448 18.61 11.46 20.17
C LEU A 448 19.63 10.54 19.50
N PRO A 449 20.10 10.89 18.29
CA PRO A 449 21.16 10.13 17.65
C PRO A 449 22.47 10.25 18.42
N ARG A 450 23.37 9.28 18.24
CA ARG A 450 24.68 9.30 18.88
C ARG A 450 25.46 10.54 18.45
N PRO A 451 25.92 11.40 19.39
CA PRO A 451 26.65 12.60 19.03
C PRO A 451 28.07 12.30 18.59
N PHE A 452 28.54 13.00 17.56
CA PHE A 452 29.96 13.04 17.21
C PHE A 452 30.77 13.62 18.37
N CYS A 453 31.87 12.99 18.77
CA CYS A 453 32.72 13.43 19.88
C CYS A 453 34.13 13.72 19.36
N LYS A 454 34.65 14.92 19.61
CA LYS A 454 36.04 15.27 19.30
C LYS A 454 37.00 14.57 20.26
N GLU A 455 38.28 14.50 19.91
CA GLU A 455 39.31 13.86 20.73
C GLU A 455 39.35 14.50 22.13
N GLY A 456 39.23 13.67 23.18
CA GLY A 456 39.12 14.11 24.57
C GLY A 456 37.70 14.41 25.07
N GLU A 457 36.68 14.42 24.21
CA GLU A 457 35.27 14.56 24.63
C GLU A 457 34.66 13.21 25.05
N LYS A 458 33.92 13.22 26.17
CA LYS A 458 33.15 12.04 26.61
C LYS A 458 31.75 12.05 26.00
N PRO A 459 31.32 10.96 25.33
CA PRO A 459 30.01 10.89 24.68
C PRO A 459 28.85 11.08 25.65
N GLU A 460 28.96 10.60 26.89
CA GLU A 460 27.91 10.72 27.91
C GLU A 460 27.67 12.17 28.31
N THR A 461 28.72 12.98 28.36
CA THR A 461 28.60 14.41 28.71
C THR A 461 27.94 15.18 27.58
N LYS A 462 28.27 14.84 26.34
CA LYS A 462 27.67 15.47 25.15
C LYS A 462 26.21 15.08 24.97
N GLN A 463 25.88 13.81 25.22
CA GLN A 463 24.51 13.31 25.23
C GLN A 463 23.64 14.08 26.23
N LYS A 464 24.08 14.22 27.49
CA LYS A 464 23.35 14.99 28.51
C LYS A 464 23.15 16.47 28.14
N ARG A 465 24.14 17.09 27.47
CA ARG A 465 24.00 18.47 26.97
C ARG A 465 22.93 18.57 25.88
N LEU A 466 22.85 17.58 24.99
CA LEU A 466 21.82 17.54 23.95
C LEU A 466 20.43 17.25 24.53
N GLU A 467 20.32 16.34 25.50
CA GLU A 467 19.07 16.11 26.24
C GLU A 467 18.57 17.40 26.90
N ALA A 468 19.47 18.16 27.55
CA ALA A 468 19.12 19.46 28.12
C ALA A 468 18.71 20.50 27.06
N LYS A 469 19.37 20.52 25.90
CA LYS A 469 19.04 21.41 24.77
C LYS A 469 17.62 21.13 24.24
N TYR A 470 17.25 19.86 24.11
CA TYR A 470 15.97 19.44 23.51
C TYR A 470 14.87 19.12 24.53
N ALA A 471 15.12 19.26 25.83
CA ALA A 471 14.10 19.13 26.88
C ALA A 471 12.81 19.93 26.61
N PRO A 472 12.84 21.15 26.03
CA PRO A 472 11.62 21.89 25.68
C PRO A 472 10.71 21.21 24.64
N LEU A 473 11.24 20.26 23.85
CA LEU A 473 10.47 19.52 22.84
C LEU A 473 9.75 18.29 23.42
N GLN A 474 10.13 17.83 24.60
CA GLN A 474 9.59 16.60 25.20
C GLN A 474 8.11 16.79 25.55
N ILE A 475 7.21 16.15 24.80
CA ILE A 475 5.76 16.43 24.89
C ILE A 475 5.21 16.03 26.25
N VAL A 476 5.42 14.76 26.66
CA VAL A 476 4.85 14.22 27.91
C VAL A 476 5.32 15.01 29.12
N ALA A 477 6.64 15.22 29.26
CA ALA A 477 7.21 15.95 30.39
C ALA A 477 6.68 17.40 30.49
N ASN A 478 6.49 18.08 29.36
CA ASN A 478 5.97 19.45 29.35
C ASN A 478 4.46 19.51 29.65
N ILE A 479 3.67 18.57 29.14
CA ILE A 479 2.23 18.49 29.44
C ILE A 479 2.00 18.11 30.90
N GLU A 480 2.81 17.23 31.48
CA GLU A 480 2.71 16.89 32.91
C GLU A 480 3.00 18.10 33.81
N ARG A 481 3.91 18.98 33.37
CA ARG A 481 4.29 20.18 34.13
C ARG A 481 3.29 21.32 34.00
N LEU A 482 2.71 21.51 32.81
CA LEU A 482 1.92 22.71 32.47
C LEU A 482 0.44 22.44 32.17
N GLY A 483 0.10 21.19 31.87
CA GLY A 483 -1.23 20.76 31.46
C GLY A 483 -2.11 20.30 32.62
N THR A 484 -3.34 19.98 32.29
CA THR A 484 -4.30 19.36 33.21
C THR A 484 -4.02 17.86 33.36
N ALA A 485 -4.52 17.25 34.45
CA ALA A 485 -4.42 15.81 34.65
C ALA A 485 -4.99 14.99 33.48
N LYS A 486 -6.09 15.46 32.87
CA LYS A 486 -6.68 14.84 31.68
C LYS A 486 -5.75 14.91 30.47
N GLN A 487 -5.11 16.06 30.23
CA GLN A 487 -4.16 16.21 29.12
C GLN A 487 -2.92 15.34 29.34
N ALA A 488 -2.40 15.25 30.57
CA ALA A 488 -1.27 14.38 30.89
C ALA A 488 -1.58 12.91 30.63
N MET A 489 -2.76 12.44 31.03
CA MET A 489 -3.22 11.07 30.75
C MET A 489 -3.28 10.79 29.23
N ILE A 490 -3.94 11.67 28.47
CA ILE A 490 -4.04 11.54 27.00
C ILE A 490 -2.65 11.57 26.35
N ALA A 491 -1.74 12.44 26.82
CA ALA A 491 -0.38 12.52 26.30
C ALA A 491 0.41 11.22 26.53
N ARG A 492 0.26 10.58 27.71
CA ARG A 492 0.91 9.28 27.98
C ARG A 492 0.37 8.17 27.09
N GLU A 493 -0.94 8.11 26.87
CA GLU A 493 -1.54 7.14 25.96
C GLU A 493 -1.09 7.35 24.51
N GLY A 494 -1.08 8.59 24.04
CA GLY A 494 -0.60 8.95 22.70
C GLY A 494 0.89 8.62 22.50
N ASP A 495 1.73 8.90 23.51
CA ASP A 495 3.16 8.56 23.49
C ASP A 495 3.39 7.05 23.40
N LEU A 496 2.60 6.26 24.15
CA LEU A 496 2.66 4.80 24.10
C LEU A 496 2.34 4.27 22.70
N LEU A 497 1.24 4.73 22.10
CA LEU A 497 0.82 4.33 20.74
C LEU A 497 1.80 4.77 19.64
N THR A 498 2.53 5.86 19.88
CA THR A 498 3.54 6.37 18.93
C THR A 498 4.83 5.56 19.03
N ARG A 499 5.23 5.17 20.25
CA ARG A 499 6.46 4.43 20.52
C ARG A 499 6.35 2.93 20.20
N GLU A 500 5.21 2.33 20.51
CA GLU A 500 4.97 0.89 20.34
C GLU A 500 4.47 0.60 18.92
N ARG A 501 5.40 0.26 18.03
CA ARG A 501 5.16 -0.12 16.63
C ARG A 501 5.62 -1.56 16.39
N LEU A 502 5.10 -2.22 15.35
CA LEU A 502 5.44 -3.62 15.08
C LEU A 502 6.92 -3.79 14.74
N CYS A 503 7.51 -2.83 14.02
CA CYS A 503 8.93 -2.80 13.68
C CYS A 503 9.89 -2.83 14.90
N CYS A 504 9.41 -2.60 16.12
CA CYS A 504 10.21 -2.63 17.35
C CYS A 504 10.53 -4.06 17.86
N GLY A 505 10.01 -5.11 17.22
CA GLY A 505 10.36 -6.49 17.57
C GLY A 505 9.32 -7.56 17.27
N LEU A 506 8.27 -7.23 16.51
CA LEU A 506 7.22 -8.17 16.12
C LEU A 506 7.31 -8.48 14.62
N SER A 507 6.92 -9.71 14.25
CA SER A 507 6.95 -10.22 12.88
C SER A 507 5.62 -10.89 12.55
N ILE A 508 4.88 -10.33 11.60
CA ILE A 508 3.57 -10.87 11.18
C ILE A 508 3.77 -12.13 10.33
N PHE A 509 4.71 -12.09 9.38
CA PHE A 509 4.93 -13.17 8.43
C PHE A 509 5.37 -14.47 9.11
N GLU A 510 6.13 -14.40 10.20
CA GLU A 510 6.45 -15.57 11.03
C GLU A 510 5.19 -16.26 11.59
N VAL A 511 4.25 -15.47 12.11
CA VAL A 511 2.96 -15.98 12.62
C VAL A 511 2.13 -16.60 11.49
N ILE A 512 2.11 -15.97 10.30
CA ILE A 512 1.44 -16.51 9.12
C ILE A 512 2.03 -17.86 8.72
N LEU A 513 3.36 -17.98 8.62
CA LEU A 513 4.03 -19.24 8.30
C LEU A 513 3.71 -20.35 9.32
N THR A 514 3.70 -20.01 10.60
CA THR A 514 3.36 -20.94 11.69
C THR A 514 1.93 -21.45 11.58
N ARG A 515 0.97 -20.58 11.24
CA ARG A 515 -0.43 -20.97 11.01
C ARG A 515 -0.59 -21.84 9.77
N ILE A 516 0.13 -21.54 8.69
CA ILE A 516 0.11 -22.34 7.46
C ILE A 516 0.64 -23.75 7.70
N GLN A 517 1.62 -23.91 8.59
CA GLN A 517 2.12 -25.23 8.97
C GLN A 517 1.01 -26.14 9.51
N ALA A 518 0.07 -25.60 10.29
CA ALA A 518 -1.09 -26.34 10.80
C ALA A 518 -2.09 -26.76 9.70
N PHE A 519 -1.99 -26.21 8.49
CA PHE A 519 -2.84 -26.64 7.36
C PHE A 519 -2.31 -27.91 6.67
N LEU A 520 -1.07 -28.31 6.99
CA LEU A 520 -0.34 -29.41 6.36
C LEU A 520 -0.34 -30.70 7.20
N GLU A 521 -1.44 -31.00 7.88
CA GLU A 521 -1.56 -32.16 8.79
C GLU A 521 -1.89 -33.50 8.08
N ASP A 522 -2.41 -33.47 6.85
CA ASP A 522 -2.76 -34.70 6.13
C ASP A 522 -1.51 -35.59 5.95
N PRO A 523 -1.56 -36.89 6.31
CA PRO A 523 -0.42 -37.79 6.23
C PRO A 523 0.23 -37.87 4.84
N ILE A 524 -0.51 -37.53 3.78
CA ILE A 524 0.00 -37.51 2.41
C ILE A 524 1.21 -36.58 2.23
N TRP A 525 1.32 -35.50 3.03
CA TRP A 525 2.43 -34.56 2.92
C TRP A 525 3.77 -35.16 3.42
N HIS A 526 3.69 -36.02 4.43
CA HIS A 526 4.85 -36.64 5.09
C HIS A 526 5.20 -38.02 4.51
N GLY A 527 4.26 -38.67 3.84
CA GLY A 527 4.46 -39.99 3.26
C GLY A 527 4.62 -41.10 4.31
N SER A 528 4.98 -42.29 3.82
CA SER A 528 5.21 -43.45 4.69
C SER A 528 6.53 -43.35 5.47
N PRO A 529 6.60 -43.90 6.70
CA PRO A 529 7.82 -43.89 7.48
C PRO A 529 8.95 -44.67 6.78
N PRO A 530 10.20 -44.24 6.94
CA PRO A 530 11.32 -44.80 6.18
C PRO A 530 11.70 -46.20 6.63
N ALA A 531 11.87 -47.11 5.66
CA ALA A 531 12.21 -48.51 5.92
C ALA A 531 13.58 -48.67 6.61
N ASN A 532 14.52 -47.76 6.34
CA ASN A 532 15.85 -47.74 6.99
C ASN A 532 15.85 -47.11 8.39
N GLY A 533 14.70 -46.64 8.88
CA GLY A 533 14.56 -45.98 10.18
C GLY A 533 15.17 -44.57 10.26
N VAL A 534 15.68 -44.01 9.16
CA VAL A 534 16.34 -42.69 9.09
C VAL A 534 15.56 -41.73 8.21
N MET A 535 15.53 -41.98 6.89
CA MET A 535 14.86 -41.13 5.90
C MET A 535 14.57 -41.90 4.61
N ASN A 536 13.51 -41.50 3.90
CA ASN A 536 13.18 -42.02 2.58
C ASN A 536 14.24 -41.54 1.58
N VAL A 537 14.76 -42.46 0.76
CA VAL A 537 15.83 -42.15 -0.21
C VAL A 537 15.35 -42.39 -1.62
N ASP A 538 14.91 -43.60 -1.94
CA ASP A 538 14.45 -43.93 -3.31
C ASP A 538 12.94 -43.79 -3.44
N GLU A 539 12.20 -43.86 -2.33
CA GLU A 539 10.76 -43.78 -2.26
C GLU A 539 10.26 -42.37 -2.64
N CYS A 540 9.20 -42.30 -3.44
CA CYS A 540 8.57 -41.04 -3.86
C CYS A 540 7.26 -40.79 -3.11
N THR A 541 7.30 -40.87 -1.79
CA THR A 541 6.12 -40.77 -0.90
C THR A 541 5.96 -39.39 -0.24
N GLU A 542 7.02 -38.59 -0.18
CA GLU A 542 7.01 -37.25 0.44
C GLU A 542 6.70 -36.14 -0.58
N PHE A 543 6.10 -35.03 -0.13
CA PHE A 543 5.76 -33.89 -0.99
C PHE A 543 6.95 -33.35 -1.81
N HIS A 544 8.14 -33.21 -1.22
CA HIS A 544 9.31 -32.70 -1.96
C HIS A 544 9.71 -33.56 -3.17
N ARG A 545 9.38 -34.86 -3.17
CA ARG A 545 9.59 -35.75 -4.32
C ARG A 545 8.62 -35.44 -5.45
N LEU A 546 7.35 -35.17 -5.13
CA LEU A 546 6.39 -34.66 -6.10
C LEU A 546 6.84 -33.30 -6.64
N TRP A 547 7.28 -32.39 -5.78
CA TRP A 547 7.80 -31.09 -6.20
C TRP A 547 9.04 -31.23 -7.10
N SER A 548 9.92 -32.20 -6.85
CA SER A 548 11.06 -32.51 -7.72
C SER A 548 10.61 -32.93 -9.13
N ALA A 549 9.50 -33.68 -9.23
CA ALA A 549 8.90 -34.05 -10.51
C ALA A 549 8.24 -32.84 -11.21
N LEU A 550 7.54 -31.98 -10.47
CA LEU A 550 6.99 -30.73 -11.01
C LEU A 550 8.11 -29.79 -11.47
N GLN A 551 9.21 -29.69 -10.72
CA GLN A 551 10.40 -28.94 -11.10
C GLN A 551 11.03 -29.47 -12.38
N PHE A 552 11.04 -30.79 -12.57
CA PHE A 552 11.43 -31.38 -13.84
C PHE A 552 10.55 -30.84 -14.99
N VAL A 553 9.23 -30.83 -14.82
CA VAL A 553 8.29 -30.26 -15.82
C VAL A 553 8.52 -28.77 -16.08
N MET A 554 8.83 -27.98 -15.05
CA MET A 554 9.10 -26.53 -15.15
C MET A 554 10.42 -26.23 -15.87
N CYS A 555 11.41 -27.10 -15.71
CA CYS A 555 12.73 -26.92 -16.30
C CYS A 555 12.77 -27.30 -17.79
N ILE A 556 11.86 -28.16 -18.28
CA ILE A 556 11.82 -28.57 -19.69
C ILE A 556 11.77 -27.31 -20.60
N PRO A 557 12.77 -27.10 -21.47
CA PRO A 557 12.78 -25.98 -22.40
C PRO A 557 11.61 -26.05 -23.37
N VAL A 558 10.92 -24.93 -23.55
CA VAL A 558 9.87 -24.78 -24.55
C VAL A 558 10.42 -24.12 -25.83
N GLY A 559 9.72 -24.29 -26.95
CA GLY A 559 10.06 -23.61 -28.21
C GLY A 559 9.93 -22.09 -28.09
N THR A 560 10.59 -21.36 -28.99
CA THR A 560 10.67 -19.87 -28.95
C THR A 560 9.33 -19.15 -29.00
N ASN A 561 8.28 -19.79 -29.52
CA ASN A 561 6.95 -19.20 -29.68
C ASN A 561 5.99 -19.57 -28.53
N ASN A 562 6.46 -20.34 -27.55
CA ASN A 562 5.65 -20.77 -26.41
C ASN A 562 6.08 -20.01 -25.16
N PHE A 563 5.12 -19.70 -24.29
CA PHE A 563 5.39 -19.07 -23.02
C PHE A 563 6.08 -20.03 -22.05
N THR A 564 7.07 -19.53 -21.32
CA THR A 564 7.71 -20.28 -20.24
C THR A 564 6.87 -20.22 -18.97
N VAL A 565 7.14 -21.12 -18.02
CA VAL A 565 6.43 -21.17 -16.72
C VAL A 565 6.59 -19.85 -15.96
N GLU A 566 7.79 -19.28 -15.95
CA GLU A 566 8.06 -18.00 -15.31
C GLU A 566 7.34 -16.80 -15.97
N GLN A 567 6.98 -16.89 -17.26
CA GLN A 567 6.15 -15.86 -17.93
C GLN A 567 4.65 -16.00 -17.63
N LEU A 568 4.19 -17.21 -17.30
CA LEU A 568 2.78 -17.51 -17.01
C LEU A 568 2.44 -17.37 -15.53
N PHE A 569 3.38 -17.72 -14.64
CA PHE A 569 3.13 -17.80 -13.21
C PHE A 569 4.09 -16.95 -12.35
N GLY A 570 5.15 -16.38 -12.94
CA GLY A 570 6.17 -15.67 -12.18
C GLY A 570 6.82 -16.54 -11.11
N GLU A 571 7.32 -15.89 -10.06
CA GLU A 571 7.98 -16.58 -8.93
C GLU A 571 7.01 -17.04 -7.85
N GLY A 572 5.73 -16.64 -7.89
CA GLY A 572 4.70 -17.06 -6.92
C GLY A 572 4.60 -18.59 -6.84
N LEU A 573 4.64 -19.26 -8.00
CA LEU A 573 4.67 -20.73 -8.08
C LEU A 573 5.79 -21.34 -7.22
N ASN A 574 7.02 -20.83 -7.34
CA ASN A 574 8.17 -21.32 -6.60
C ASN A 574 8.08 -20.97 -5.11
N TRP A 575 7.55 -19.79 -4.76
CA TRP A 575 7.31 -19.39 -3.38
C TRP A 575 6.38 -20.35 -2.65
N ALA A 576 5.29 -20.77 -3.28
CA ALA A 576 4.36 -21.73 -2.69
C ALA A 576 5.00 -23.10 -2.46
N GLY A 577 5.61 -23.70 -3.49
CA GLY A 577 6.24 -25.01 -3.37
C GLY A 577 7.41 -25.02 -2.36
N CYS A 578 8.25 -23.98 -2.37
CA CYS A 578 9.35 -23.86 -1.41
C CYS A 578 8.84 -23.64 0.01
N CYS A 579 7.78 -22.83 0.21
CA CYS A 579 7.16 -22.63 1.51
C CYS A 579 6.69 -23.96 2.10
N MET A 580 5.93 -24.74 1.34
CA MET A 580 5.45 -26.05 1.79
C MET A 580 6.61 -27.01 2.13
N ILE A 581 7.67 -27.05 1.31
CA ILE A 581 8.86 -27.88 1.58
C ILE A 581 9.55 -27.49 2.90
N VAL A 582 9.65 -26.20 3.19
CA VAL A 582 10.26 -25.70 4.42
C VAL A 582 9.39 -26.03 5.63
N LEU A 583 8.08 -25.74 5.56
CA LEU A 583 7.15 -26.00 6.67
C LEU A 583 7.00 -27.50 6.99
N LEU A 584 7.16 -28.37 6.00
CA LEU A 584 7.21 -29.83 6.17
C LEU A 584 8.58 -30.35 6.64
N SER A 585 9.57 -29.47 6.85
CA SER A 585 10.94 -29.85 7.21
C SER A 585 11.59 -30.82 6.21
N GLN A 586 11.30 -30.62 4.91
CA GLN A 586 11.77 -31.47 3.81
C GLN A 586 12.91 -30.84 2.98
N GLN A 587 13.27 -29.58 3.23
CA GLN A 587 14.25 -28.84 2.41
C GLN A 587 15.59 -29.56 2.22
N ARG A 588 16.23 -30.04 3.31
CA ARG A 588 17.54 -30.71 3.21
C ARG A 588 17.48 -31.99 2.37
N ARG A 589 16.35 -32.73 2.46
CA ARG A 589 16.11 -33.94 1.66
C ARG A 589 15.87 -33.58 0.20
N PHE A 590 15.10 -32.53 -0.06
CA PHE A 590 14.90 -31.98 -1.40
C PHE A 590 16.23 -31.61 -2.07
N GLU A 591 17.08 -30.82 -1.43
CA GLU A 591 18.36 -30.38 -2.00
C GLU A 591 19.30 -31.56 -2.33
N ALA A 592 19.25 -32.62 -1.53
CA ALA A 592 20.02 -33.84 -1.77
C ALA A 592 19.44 -34.70 -2.90
N LEU A 593 18.13 -34.90 -2.91
CA LEU A 593 17.44 -35.93 -3.71
C LEU A 593 16.71 -35.41 -4.94
N ASP A 594 16.64 -34.10 -5.17
CA ASP A 594 15.96 -33.52 -6.33
C ASP A 594 16.55 -34.04 -7.66
N PHE A 595 15.66 -34.44 -8.57
CA PHE A 595 16.02 -35.05 -9.85
C PHE A 595 16.78 -34.07 -10.76
N CYS A 596 16.35 -32.80 -10.79
CA CYS A 596 16.97 -31.78 -11.61
C CYS A 596 18.37 -31.43 -11.12
N TYR A 597 18.55 -31.28 -9.81
CA TYR A 597 19.83 -30.99 -9.20
C TYR A 597 20.80 -32.15 -9.45
N HIS A 598 20.31 -33.39 -9.45
CA HIS A 598 21.13 -34.54 -9.83
C HIS A 598 21.57 -34.51 -11.30
N ILE A 599 20.65 -34.25 -12.25
CA ILE A 599 21.00 -34.08 -13.68
C ILE A 599 22.09 -33.01 -13.84
N LEU A 600 21.92 -31.85 -13.19
CA LEU A 600 22.88 -30.75 -13.25
C LEU A 600 24.25 -31.16 -12.68
N ARG A 601 24.29 -31.89 -11.56
CA ARG A 601 25.56 -32.35 -10.98
C ARG A 601 26.29 -33.32 -11.91
N VAL A 602 25.59 -34.27 -12.52
CA VAL A 602 26.19 -35.24 -13.47
C VAL A 602 26.68 -34.52 -14.73
N GLN A 603 25.87 -33.61 -15.29
CA GLN A 603 26.21 -32.87 -16.51
C GLN A 603 27.41 -31.94 -16.31
N LYS A 604 27.57 -31.35 -15.12
CA LYS A 604 28.76 -30.56 -14.77
C LYS A 604 30.05 -31.38 -14.77
N VAL A 605 29.97 -32.69 -14.52
CA VAL A 605 31.14 -33.58 -14.49
C VAL A 605 31.49 -34.06 -15.89
N ASP A 606 30.51 -34.51 -16.68
CA ASP A 606 30.78 -35.10 -18.00
C ASP A 606 30.76 -34.08 -19.16
N GLY A 607 30.18 -32.89 -18.96
CA GLY A 607 30.13 -31.81 -19.94
C GLY A 607 29.34 -32.11 -21.21
N LYS A 608 28.53 -33.19 -21.23
CA LYS A 608 27.81 -33.61 -22.44
C LYS A 608 26.67 -32.67 -22.78
N ASP A 609 26.35 -32.60 -24.07
CA ASP A 609 25.21 -31.84 -24.60
C ASP A 609 24.61 -32.59 -25.80
N GLU A 610 23.60 -33.41 -25.52
CA GLU A 610 22.88 -34.20 -26.51
C GLU A 610 21.38 -33.87 -26.43
N PRO A 611 20.62 -33.99 -27.53
CA PRO A 611 19.17 -33.91 -27.50
C PRO A 611 18.58 -35.26 -27.05
N ILE A 612 17.86 -35.29 -25.93
CA ILE A 612 17.21 -36.49 -25.40
C ILE A 612 15.70 -36.30 -25.42
N LYS A 613 14.99 -37.10 -26.23
CA LYS A 613 13.53 -37.01 -26.41
C LYS A 613 13.04 -35.58 -26.74
N GLY A 614 13.80 -34.86 -27.55
CA GLY A 614 13.49 -33.47 -27.93
C GLY A 614 13.93 -32.40 -26.92
N ILE A 615 14.51 -32.78 -25.80
CA ILE A 615 15.04 -31.86 -24.78
C ILE A 615 16.54 -31.67 -25.02
N GLN A 616 16.97 -30.42 -25.27
CA GLN A 616 18.38 -30.10 -25.33
C GLN A 616 18.97 -30.06 -23.91
N LEU A 617 19.91 -30.96 -23.61
CA LEU A 617 20.45 -31.16 -22.27
C LEU A 617 21.08 -29.89 -21.68
N LYS A 618 21.93 -29.17 -22.42
CA LYS A 618 22.57 -27.95 -21.89
C LYS A 618 21.56 -26.86 -21.55
N ARG A 619 20.56 -26.64 -22.42
CA ARG A 619 19.48 -25.67 -22.16
C ARG A 619 18.64 -26.06 -20.94
N MET A 620 18.37 -27.35 -20.76
CA MET A 620 17.71 -27.88 -19.56
C MET A 620 18.54 -27.59 -18.32
N CYS A 621 19.83 -27.92 -18.32
CA CYS A 621 20.74 -27.67 -17.19
C CYS A 621 20.87 -26.17 -16.85
N ASP A 622 20.91 -25.29 -17.84
CA ASP A 622 20.92 -23.84 -17.64
C ASP A 622 19.64 -23.37 -16.93
N ARG A 623 18.47 -23.88 -17.34
CA ARG A 623 17.19 -23.60 -16.67
C ARG A 623 17.16 -24.15 -15.26
N ILE A 624 17.59 -25.41 -15.05
CA ILE A 624 17.70 -26.03 -13.72
C ILE A 624 18.54 -25.16 -12.80
N ARG A 625 19.68 -24.65 -13.28
CA ARG A 625 20.56 -23.80 -12.45
C ARG A 625 19.84 -22.50 -12.03
N ARG A 626 19.03 -21.90 -12.89
CA ARG A 626 18.24 -20.70 -12.54
C ARG A 626 17.21 -20.98 -11.45
N PHE A 627 16.43 -22.05 -11.61
CA PHE A 627 15.47 -22.48 -10.59
C PHE A 627 16.15 -22.89 -9.29
N GLN A 628 17.31 -23.54 -9.34
CA GLN A 628 18.10 -23.87 -8.17
C GLN A 628 18.49 -22.62 -7.37
N VAL A 629 18.99 -21.57 -8.05
CA VAL A 629 19.34 -20.30 -7.40
C VAL A 629 18.11 -19.63 -6.80
N LEU A 630 16.99 -19.60 -7.54
CA LEU A 630 15.71 -19.06 -7.07
C LEU A 630 15.24 -19.78 -5.80
N ASN A 631 15.15 -21.11 -5.82
CA ASN A 631 14.72 -21.89 -4.67
C ASN A 631 15.64 -21.66 -3.46
N SER A 632 16.96 -21.62 -3.65
CA SER A 632 17.91 -21.32 -2.57
C SER A 632 17.69 -19.94 -1.96
N GLN A 633 17.36 -18.93 -2.76
CA GLN A 633 17.03 -17.59 -2.25
C GLN A 633 15.73 -17.60 -1.45
N ILE A 634 14.68 -18.24 -1.97
CA ILE A 634 13.39 -18.37 -1.27
C ILE A 634 13.57 -19.11 0.06
N PHE A 635 14.28 -20.24 0.06
CA PHE A 635 14.60 -20.98 1.28
C PHE A 635 15.37 -20.13 2.28
N ALA A 636 16.35 -19.33 1.84
CA ALA A 636 17.10 -18.47 2.74
C ALA A 636 16.20 -17.42 3.41
N VAL A 637 15.25 -16.83 2.66
CA VAL A 637 14.27 -15.88 3.21
C VAL A 637 13.34 -16.57 4.20
N LEU A 638 12.69 -17.67 3.82
CA LEU A 638 11.77 -18.41 4.71
C LEU A 638 12.45 -18.85 6.01
N ASN A 639 13.66 -19.41 5.91
CA ASN A 639 14.42 -19.82 7.10
C ASN A 639 14.82 -18.65 7.99
N LYS A 640 14.94 -17.42 7.46
CA LYS A 640 15.21 -16.24 8.30
C LYS A 640 14.03 -15.94 9.23
N TYR A 641 12.81 -16.11 8.74
CA TYR A 641 11.57 -15.87 9.50
C TYR A 641 11.18 -17.04 10.42
N LEU A 642 11.66 -18.25 10.19
CA LEU A 642 11.36 -19.41 11.06
C LEU A 642 12.39 -19.63 12.18
N LYS A 643 13.53 -18.93 12.14
CA LYS A 643 14.61 -19.03 13.13
C LYS A 643 14.49 -18.05 14.30
N THR A 644 13.49 -17.16 14.28
CA THR A 644 13.28 -16.11 15.29
C THR A 644 12.60 -16.61 16.57
N SER A 645 12.30 -17.91 16.66
CA SER A 645 11.98 -18.54 17.95
C SER A 645 13.18 -18.47 18.89
N ASP A 646 12.99 -17.73 19.98
CA ASP A 646 13.94 -17.40 21.03
C ASP A 646 14.86 -18.60 21.40
N PRO A 647 16.18 -18.52 21.15
CA PRO A 647 17.10 -19.64 21.37
C PRO A 647 17.17 -20.08 22.84
N ASP A 648 16.77 -19.20 23.77
CA ASP A 648 16.73 -19.48 25.21
C ASP A 648 15.48 -20.27 25.65
N ASN A 649 14.46 -20.41 24.78
CA ASN A 649 13.21 -21.12 25.05
C ASN A 649 12.98 -22.38 24.20
N LEU A 650 13.94 -22.74 23.35
CA LEU A 650 13.88 -24.03 22.65
C LEU A 650 14.17 -25.15 23.65
N PRO A 651 13.21 -26.08 23.92
CA PRO A 651 13.59 -27.33 24.58
C PRO A 651 14.68 -27.94 23.72
N VAL A 652 15.84 -28.29 24.32
CA VAL A 652 16.98 -28.94 23.65
C VAL A 652 16.42 -29.87 22.58
N GLU A 653 16.51 -29.48 21.30
CA GLU A 653 15.84 -30.21 20.21
C GLU A 653 16.28 -31.67 20.34
N HIS A 654 15.33 -32.55 20.68
CA HIS A 654 15.64 -33.94 20.95
C HIS A 654 15.98 -34.60 19.61
N VAL A 655 17.25 -34.56 19.24
CA VAL A 655 17.76 -35.20 18.03
C VAL A 655 17.58 -36.70 18.21
N ARG A 656 16.97 -37.35 17.21
CA ARG A 656 16.81 -38.81 17.22
C ARG A 656 18.19 -39.49 17.24
N CYS A 657 18.51 -40.15 18.35
CA CYS A 657 19.73 -40.93 18.51
C CYS A 657 19.57 -42.34 17.91
N PHE A 658 20.65 -42.87 17.37
CA PHE A 658 20.73 -44.26 16.91
C PHE A 658 21.60 -45.08 17.87
N GLN A 659 21.14 -46.29 18.20
CA GLN A 659 21.89 -47.18 19.07
C GLN A 659 23.12 -47.73 18.35
N PRO A 660 24.31 -47.77 18.99
CA PRO A 660 25.46 -48.45 18.42
C PRO A 660 25.19 -49.96 18.33
N PRO A 661 25.94 -50.71 17.49
CA PRO A 661 25.82 -52.16 17.42
C PRO A 661 25.98 -52.80 18.81
N ILE A 662 24.94 -53.48 19.29
CA ILE A 662 24.96 -54.14 20.59
C ILE A 662 25.53 -55.55 20.42
N HIS A 663 26.59 -55.87 21.19
CA HIS A 663 27.17 -57.20 21.19
C HIS A 663 26.18 -58.23 21.75
N GLN A 664 26.05 -59.40 21.11
CA GLN A 664 25.03 -60.42 21.43
C GLN A 664 25.05 -60.86 22.91
N SER A 665 26.20 -60.83 23.58
CA SER A 665 26.32 -61.16 25.01
C SER A 665 25.59 -60.17 25.94
N LEU A 666 25.40 -58.92 25.52
CA LEU A 666 24.71 -57.87 26.28
C LEU A 666 23.23 -57.75 25.90
N ALA A 667 22.86 -58.17 24.69
CA ALA A 667 21.48 -58.15 24.20
C ALA A 667 20.53 -59.09 24.99
N ASN A 668 21.05 -60.21 25.50
CA ASN A 668 20.28 -61.14 26.34
C ASN A 668 20.07 -60.64 27.78
N GLN A 669 20.87 -59.67 28.26
CA GLN A 669 20.69 -59.08 29.60
C GLN A 669 19.60 -57.99 29.62
N THR A 670 19.30 -57.38 28.48
CA THR A 670 18.34 -56.27 28.39
C THR A 670 16.87 -56.73 28.48
N TYR A 671 16.58 -58.01 28.21
CA TYR A 671 15.24 -58.60 28.38
C TYR A 671 14.86 -58.92 29.83
N GLN A 672 15.77 -58.75 30.81
CA GLN A 672 15.51 -59.04 32.23
C GLN A 672 15.24 -57.79 33.10
N ARG A 673 15.00 -56.61 32.52
CA ARG A 673 14.54 -55.43 33.28
C ARG A 673 13.03 -55.19 33.10
N PRO A 674 12.22 -55.25 34.18
CA PRO A 674 10.78 -55.06 34.11
C PRO A 674 10.43 -53.56 34.25
N ASP A 675 10.50 -52.80 33.15
CA ASP A 675 10.00 -51.41 33.12
C ASP A 675 8.88 -51.21 32.07
N HIS A 676 8.20 -52.28 31.67
CA HIS A 676 6.92 -52.21 30.97
C HIS A 676 5.75 -52.51 31.92
N LEU A 677 5.53 -51.62 32.89
CA LEU A 677 4.26 -51.48 33.63
C LEU A 677 4.09 -50.01 34.04
N ARG A 678 3.66 -49.17 33.09
CA ARG A 678 2.59 -48.16 33.24
C ARG A 678 2.38 -47.37 31.96
#